data_AF-E9DRD6-F1
#
_entry.id   AF-E9DRD6-F1
#
_cell.length_a   1.000
_cell.length_b   1.000
_cell.length_c   1.000
_cell.angle_alpha   90.00
_cell.angle_beta   90.00
_cell.angle_gamma   90.00
#
_symmetry.space_group_name_H-M   'P 1'
#
loop_
_entity.id
_entity.type
_entity.pdbx_description
1 polymer ?
#
loop_
_entity_poly.entity_id
_entity_poly.type
_entity_poly.pdbx_seq_one_letter_code
_entity_poly.pdbx_strand_id
1 'polypeptide(L)'
;MTSTNLQMETYTITRPTCAAKNEAGKPCGATPVMPCLDCHLVAYCDHACRARHWPEHKLACEKTHDHQVSNDVQADERKDVDSYFTFWSNYAATDLLNLEKNEGRFFNGMLSMFIHGQSSFRHFIYTLLKIPKTAKPVLRLALNPTTPAHVCRDFFAIHLLFDRHHDPYLNAEATIHLWYSAQLPLALWHHVDVVMKGYYEDFDECFETARREQQSVSDDGVGYEVSYQMSWGDGDIKFVGNLFERQWRLISRVLKPDKQMSTDQAAIVRALDAEKSCEPLKIAASRMTCSRTAGLMKWRKDGLLLPFGHPTDGFDMLNPQVSLLTLRFICIFFQGDGCYPHGATAEPIAEWPMEFLDFQDGFQEESKRLSIMVGLTSVGMSMTLHRAPEPVMYDRIHMGDLWDFNPACNLTVAAGNLRHQDQNPFATMLAMCRLSVTNSDAELEGEICEEGYQTFEPSSTILDDYAPPVRIEQGCETETVIRRRIGLLMWRNWDKFSERFIENAKLFAFYLAIDCETDKEKSIFKTGFLGMEYKEKNTITRRWPNRLVHSKSDKPSLRDFDRHVGWFDTMPQRWIEWKRVDDAGDNEWEMARQCVLDSSWRDMAEVQAKIIDEEAQVLDEEEDVNRRIEELLAEDAVDREKSKKSGATKPKGKASKRKKDFFQQFLSLGNSVIDVYSIWCATVFCTADETKISLER
;
A
#
# COMPACT_ATOMS: atom_id res chain seq x y z
N MET A 1 50.30 18.92 10.35
CA MET A 1 51.02 17.68 10.02
C MET A 1 50.03 16.53 10.13
N THR A 2 49.95 15.76 9.04
CA THR A 2 49.17 14.52 8.81
C THR A 2 47.66 14.61 9.04
N SER A 3 47.00 15.25 8.08
CA SER A 3 45.69 14.84 7.56
C SER A 3 45.79 13.39 7.09
N THR A 4 45.21 12.46 7.84
CA THR A 4 44.87 11.14 7.32
C THR A 4 43.60 11.30 6.49
N ASN A 5 43.80 11.48 5.18
CA ASN A 5 42.82 11.10 4.18
C ASN A 5 42.46 9.62 4.42
N LEU A 6 41.38 9.36 5.16
CA LEU A 6 40.63 8.15 4.91
C LEU A 6 40.13 8.30 3.48
N GLN A 7 40.76 7.58 2.56
CA GLN A 7 40.15 7.29 1.28
C GLN A 7 38.79 6.67 1.60
N MET A 8 37.73 7.45 1.39
CA MET A 8 36.37 6.91 1.30
C MET A 8 36.46 5.78 0.29
N GLU A 9 36.38 4.53 0.77
CA GLU A 9 36.12 3.40 -0.11
C GLU A 9 34.89 3.81 -0.91
N THR A 10 35.08 3.97 -2.22
CA THR A 10 34.05 4.36 -3.15
C THR A 10 32.86 3.44 -2.91
N TYR A 11 31.79 4.00 -2.36
CA TYR A 11 30.49 3.37 -2.38
C TYR A 11 30.23 2.98 -3.84
N THR A 12 30.27 1.69 -4.15
CA THR A 12 29.44 1.20 -5.22
C THR A 12 28.02 1.44 -4.74
N ILE A 13 27.47 2.61 -5.12
CA ILE A 13 26.04 2.78 -5.43
C ILE A 13 25.58 1.42 -5.96
N THR A 14 24.45 0.89 -5.50
CA THR A 14 23.87 -0.42 -5.83
C THR A 14 23.76 -0.70 -7.33
N ARG A 15 24.92 -0.80 -7.97
CA ARG A 15 25.15 -1.30 -9.31
C ARG A 15 25.25 -2.80 -9.10
N PRO A 16 24.61 -3.60 -9.94
CA PRO A 16 24.81 -5.04 -9.91
C PRO A 16 26.31 -5.32 -9.91
N THR A 17 26.78 -6.09 -8.92
CA THR A 17 28.17 -6.56 -8.85
C THR A 17 28.20 -8.06 -9.03
N CYS A 18 29.29 -8.58 -9.60
CA CYS A 18 29.49 -10.01 -9.68
C CYS A 18 29.46 -10.66 -8.29
N ALA A 19 28.65 -11.71 -8.13
CA ALA A 19 28.48 -12.42 -6.87
C ALA A 19 29.73 -13.21 -6.42
N ALA A 20 30.71 -13.40 -7.30
CA ALA A 20 31.90 -14.18 -6.96
C ALA A 20 32.89 -13.37 -6.11
N LYS A 21 33.43 -14.02 -5.08
CA LYS A 21 34.59 -13.55 -4.32
C LYS A 21 35.87 -14.16 -4.91
N ASN A 22 37.02 -13.55 -4.68
CA ASN A 22 38.31 -14.15 -4.97
C ASN A 22 38.75 -15.09 -3.82
N GLU A 23 39.88 -15.77 -3.95
CA GLU A 23 40.40 -16.70 -2.94
C GLU A 23 40.70 -16.03 -1.58
N ALA A 24 40.88 -14.71 -1.57
CA ALA A 24 41.05 -13.91 -0.36
C ALA A 24 39.73 -13.39 0.23
N GLY A 25 38.58 -13.84 -0.30
CA GLY A 25 37.25 -13.41 0.13
C GLY A 25 36.82 -12.02 -0.35
N LYS A 26 37.62 -11.34 -1.18
CA LYS A 26 37.26 -10.01 -1.71
C LYS A 26 36.27 -10.14 -2.88
N PRO A 27 35.24 -9.29 -2.97
CA PRO A 27 34.31 -9.31 -4.09
C PRO A 27 35.01 -9.00 -5.41
N CYS A 28 34.56 -9.63 -6.49
CA CYS A 28 35.12 -9.40 -7.83
C CYS A 28 34.95 -7.95 -8.29
N GLY A 29 33.85 -7.29 -7.91
CA GLY A 29 33.59 -5.87 -8.20
C GLY A 29 33.25 -5.54 -9.66
N ALA A 30 33.40 -6.48 -10.59
CA ALA A 30 33.04 -6.29 -11.99
C ALA A 30 31.51 -6.30 -12.20
N THR A 31 31.05 -5.58 -13.23
CA THR A 31 29.64 -5.58 -13.64
C THR A 31 29.24 -6.96 -14.15
N PRO A 32 28.20 -7.59 -13.58
CA PRO A 32 27.74 -8.90 -14.00
C PRO A 32 26.95 -8.82 -15.30
N VAL A 33 27.15 -9.80 -16.18
CA VAL A 33 26.47 -9.92 -17.48
C VAL A 33 25.80 -11.28 -17.68
N MET A 34 26.04 -12.22 -16.76
CA MET A 34 25.48 -13.58 -16.82
C MET A 34 24.73 -13.91 -15.53
N PRO A 35 23.40 -13.76 -15.49
CA PRO A 35 22.60 -14.28 -14.39
C PRO A 35 22.70 -15.81 -14.33
N CYS A 36 22.50 -16.39 -13.15
CA CYS A 36 22.23 -17.81 -13.01
C CYS A 36 20.97 -18.15 -13.84
N LEU A 37 20.99 -19.22 -14.63
CA LEU A 37 19.82 -19.56 -15.47
C LEU A 37 18.73 -20.30 -14.71
N ASP A 38 19.04 -20.82 -13.51
CA ASP A 38 18.12 -21.64 -12.74
C ASP A 38 17.32 -20.77 -11.75
N CYS A 39 17.96 -20.29 -10.69
CA CYS A 39 17.28 -19.45 -9.70
C CYS A 39 17.14 -17.98 -10.13
N HIS A 40 17.90 -17.57 -11.15
CA HIS A 40 18.19 -16.19 -11.49
C HIS A 40 18.94 -15.42 -10.38
N LEU A 41 18.77 -15.69 -9.07
CA LEU A 41 19.15 -14.88 -7.88
C LEU A 41 20.53 -14.21 -7.80
N VAL A 42 21.49 -14.65 -8.59
CA VAL A 42 22.87 -14.14 -8.60
C VAL A 42 23.35 -13.97 -10.04
N ALA A 43 24.27 -13.03 -10.26
CA ALA A 43 24.85 -12.78 -11.57
C ALA A 43 26.37 -12.67 -11.53
N TYR A 44 27.00 -13.00 -12.65
CA TYR A 44 28.44 -13.15 -12.78
C TYR A 44 28.97 -12.32 -13.96
N CYS A 45 30.19 -11.80 -13.84
CA CYS A 45 30.85 -11.14 -14.96
C CYS A 45 31.33 -12.15 -16.02
N ASP A 46 31.71 -13.36 -15.59
CA ASP A 46 32.18 -14.44 -16.46
C ASP A 46 31.89 -15.85 -15.88
N HIS A 47 32.21 -16.87 -16.67
CA HIS A 47 31.99 -18.27 -16.28
C HIS A 47 32.93 -18.73 -15.17
N ALA A 48 34.12 -18.13 -15.04
CA ALA A 48 35.09 -18.48 -14.01
C ALA A 48 34.60 -18.04 -12.63
N CYS A 49 34.03 -16.84 -12.54
CA CYS A 49 33.38 -16.31 -11.35
C CYS A 49 32.17 -17.17 -10.95
N ARG A 50 31.35 -17.57 -11.93
CA ARG A 50 30.25 -18.53 -11.67
C ARG A 50 30.77 -19.83 -11.09
N ALA A 51 31.76 -20.46 -11.73
CA ALA A 51 32.31 -21.73 -11.29
C ALA A 51 32.90 -21.65 -9.87
N ARG A 52 33.53 -20.50 -9.53
CA ARG A 52 34.11 -20.27 -8.21
C ARG A 52 33.07 -20.11 -7.10
N HIS A 53 31.97 -19.40 -7.37
CA HIS A 53 30.89 -19.22 -6.40
C HIS A 53 29.90 -20.40 -6.35
N TRP A 54 29.87 -21.25 -7.39
CA TRP A 54 28.92 -22.36 -7.50
C TRP A 54 28.88 -23.30 -6.28
N PRO A 55 30.00 -23.69 -5.64
CA PRO A 55 29.95 -24.55 -4.46
C PRO A 55 29.13 -23.98 -3.30
N GLU A 56 29.18 -22.66 -3.08
CA GLU A 56 28.40 -21.95 -2.06
C GLU A 56 26.96 -21.72 -2.53
N HIS A 57 26.79 -21.37 -3.80
CA HIS A 57 25.50 -21.01 -4.38
C HIS A 57 24.55 -22.20 -4.60
N LYS A 58 25.08 -23.38 -4.97
CA LYS A 58 24.31 -24.53 -5.46
C LYS A 58 23.15 -24.90 -4.53
N LEU A 59 23.41 -25.01 -3.23
CA LEU A 59 22.38 -25.38 -2.24
C LEU A 59 21.24 -24.35 -2.18
N ALA A 60 21.56 -23.06 -2.23
CA ALA A 60 20.57 -21.99 -2.24
C ALA A 60 19.79 -21.97 -3.57
N CYS A 61 20.47 -22.26 -4.68
CA CYS A 61 19.87 -22.35 -6.01
C CYS A 61 18.84 -23.49 -6.10
N GLU A 62 19.21 -24.68 -5.63
CA GLU A 62 18.34 -25.88 -5.63
C GLU A 62 17.12 -25.69 -4.73
N LYS A 63 17.29 -25.14 -3.51
CA LYS A 63 16.15 -24.85 -2.60
C LYS A 63 15.13 -23.88 -3.17
N THR A 64 15.59 -22.88 -3.92
CA THR A 64 14.69 -21.93 -4.59
C THR A 64 13.75 -22.63 -5.57
N HIS A 65 14.21 -23.75 -6.15
CA HIS A 65 13.44 -24.59 -7.07
C HIS A 65 12.53 -25.59 -6.33
N ASP A 66 12.98 -26.17 -5.22
CA ASP A 66 12.22 -27.16 -4.43
C ASP A 66 11.06 -26.54 -3.62
N HIS A 67 11.13 -25.26 -3.25
CA HIS A 67 10.00 -24.57 -2.62
C HIS A 67 8.81 -24.33 -3.57
N GLN A 68 8.93 -24.67 -4.86
CA GLN A 68 7.76 -24.83 -5.73
C GLN A 68 7.00 -26.16 -5.50
N VAL A 69 7.54 -27.07 -4.68
CA VAL A 69 7.03 -28.46 -4.52
C VAL A 69 6.98 -28.95 -3.05
N SER A 70 7.57 -28.25 -2.08
CA SER A 70 7.59 -28.73 -0.68
C SER A 70 6.28 -28.49 0.07
N ASN A 71 5.69 -29.58 0.56
CA ASN A 71 4.44 -29.69 1.35
C ASN A 71 4.66 -29.54 2.88
N ASP A 72 5.80 -29.03 3.35
CA ASP A 72 6.22 -29.22 4.76
C ASP A 72 5.81 -28.11 5.73
N VAL A 73 4.65 -27.48 5.53
CA VAL A 73 3.97 -26.79 6.62
C VAL A 73 2.60 -27.40 6.74
N GLN A 74 2.37 -28.14 7.83
CA GLN A 74 1.01 -28.51 8.24
C GLN A 74 0.24 -27.21 8.36
N ALA A 75 -0.61 -26.95 7.36
CA ALA A 75 -1.58 -25.88 7.41
C ALA A 75 -2.49 -26.19 8.59
N ASP A 76 -2.44 -25.33 9.61
CA ASP A 76 -3.47 -25.32 10.64
C ASP A 76 -4.81 -25.08 9.92
N GLU A 77 -5.81 -25.88 10.27
CA GLU A 77 -7.14 -25.74 9.71
C GLU A 77 -7.68 -24.35 10.09
N ARG A 78 -8.14 -23.61 9.07
CA ARG A 78 -8.83 -22.30 9.16
C ARG A 78 -7.90 -21.11 9.47
N LYS A 79 -7.37 -20.54 8.40
CA LYS A 79 -7.61 -19.11 8.15
C LYS A 79 -8.04 -18.98 6.71
N ASP A 80 -9.29 -18.60 6.51
CA ASP A 80 -9.79 -18.03 5.26
C ASP A 80 -8.83 -16.92 4.82
N VAL A 81 -8.84 -16.56 3.53
CA VAL A 81 -7.90 -15.61 2.92
C VAL A 81 -8.14 -14.19 3.46
N ASP A 82 -7.77 -13.98 4.73
CA ASP A 82 -7.75 -12.68 5.39
C ASP A 82 -6.82 -11.78 4.59
N SER A 83 -7.30 -10.60 4.18
CA SER A 83 -6.45 -9.55 3.62
C SER A 83 -5.30 -9.26 4.58
N TYR A 84 -4.10 -9.74 4.24
CA TYR A 84 -2.89 -9.54 5.04
C TYR A 84 -2.69 -8.06 5.36
N PHE A 85 -2.58 -7.75 6.65
CA PHE A 85 -2.22 -6.41 7.10
C PHE A 85 -0.91 -6.00 6.44
N THR A 86 -0.87 -4.84 5.78
CA THR A 86 0.36 -4.31 5.21
C THR A 86 0.79 -3.06 5.96
N PHE A 87 2.06 -3.06 6.39
CA PHE A 87 2.73 -1.86 6.89
C PHE A 87 2.91 -0.81 5.78
N TRP A 88 3.06 -1.29 4.55
CA TRP A 88 3.25 -0.48 3.35
C TRP A 88 1.93 0.04 2.84
N SER A 89 1.99 1.18 2.14
CA SER A 89 0.81 1.59 1.38
C SER A 89 0.48 0.55 0.32
N ASN A 90 -0.81 0.21 0.25
CA ASN A 90 -1.37 -0.70 -0.74
C ASN A 90 -1.61 -0.03 -2.10
N TYR A 91 -1.13 1.19 -2.36
CA TYR A 91 -1.27 1.85 -3.65
C TYR A 91 -0.05 2.67 -4.05
N ALA A 92 0.10 2.80 -5.37
CA ALA A 92 1.22 3.46 -6.00
C ALA A 92 1.18 4.98 -5.82
N ALA A 93 2.37 5.57 -5.73
CA ALA A 93 2.57 7.00 -5.86
C ALA A 93 1.87 7.53 -7.11
N THR A 94 1.15 8.65 -6.95
CA THR A 94 0.33 9.28 -7.99
C THR A 94 0.77 10.73 -8.16
N ASP A 95 0.85 11.21 -9.41
CA ASP A 95 1.13 12.61 -9.72
C ASP A 95 -0.09 13.43 -9.33
N LEU A 96 0.02 14.17 -8.23
CA LEU A 96 -1.09 14.89 -7.63
C LEU A 96 -1.38 16.23 -8.32
N LEU A 97 -0.46 16.71 -9.16
CA LEU A 97 -0.65 17.97 -9.87
C LEU A 97 -1.23 17.73 -11.26
N ASN A 98 -0.68 16.76 -12.00
CA ASN A 98 -0.88 16.60 -13.44
C ASN A 98 -0.74 17.96 -14.16
N LEU A 99 0.32 18.68 -13.77
CA LEU A 99 0.47 20.14 -13.96
C LEU A 99 0.36 20.56 -15.42
N GLU A 100 0.95 19.79 -16.34
CA GLU A 100 0.93 20.14 -17.76
C GLU A 100 -0.49 20.21 -18.32
N LYS A 101 -1.39 19.34 -17.88
CA LYS A 101 -2.76 19.26 -18.38
C LYS A 101 -3.72 20.19 -17.66
N ASN A 102 -3.44 20.49 -16.39
CA ASN A 102 -4.28 21.33 -15.55
C ASN A 102 -3.83 22.80 -15.68
N GLU A 103 -2.78 23.21 -14.97
CA GLU A 103 -2.30 24.59 -14.96
C GLU A 103 -1.48 24.99 -16.21
N GLY A 104 -0.95 24.02 -16.95
CA GLY A 104 -0.16 24.22 -18.15
C GLY A 104 1.36 24.14 -17.94
N ARG A 105 2.08 23.72 -18.98
CA ARG A 105 3.55 23.52 -18.95
C ARG A 105 4.40 24.76 -18.64
N PHE A 106 3.84 25.97 -18.68
CA PHE A 106 4.55 27.22 -18.37
C PHE A 106 4.09 27.85 -17.05
N PHE A 107 3.36 27.09 -16.23
CA PHE A 107 2.82 27.62 -14.99
C PHE A 107 3.92 28.11 -14.04
N ASN A 108 3.69 29.29 -13.47
CA ASN A 108 4.61 30.00 -12.57
C ASN A 108 3.78 30.72 -11.49
N GLY A 109 3.02 29.94 -10.74
CA GLY A 109 2.21 30.41 -9.61
C GLY A 109 2.44 29.55 -8.37
N MET A 110 1.75 29.87 -7.28
CA MET A 110 1.78 29.08 -6.06
C MET A 110 0.75 27.96 -6.13
N LEU A 111 1.15 26.74 -5.73
CA LEU A 111 0.28 25.59 -5.56
C LEU A 111 0.48 25.00 -4.17
N SER A 112 -0.63 24.67 -3.53
CA SER A 112 -0.69 24.15 -2.17
C SER A 112 -1.29 22.76 -2.15
N MET A 113 -0.64 21.82 -1.48
CA MET A 113 -1.04 20.41 -1.43
C MET A 113 -1.09 19.90 0.00
N PHE A 114 -2.15 19.17 0.33
CA PHE A 114 -2.27 18.38 1.55
C PHE A 114 -2.26 16.90 1.20
N ILE A 115 -1.36 16.12 1.80
CA ILE A 115 -1.23 14.69 1.55
C ILE A 115 -1.34 13.94 2.87
N HIS A 116 -2.45 13.23 3.02
CA HIS A 116 -2.69 12.32 4.14
C HIS A 116 -2.44 10.86 3.69
N GLY A 117 -1.95 10.04 4.62
CA GLY A 117 -1.84 8.59 4.46
C GLY A 117 -0.51 8.02 4.90
N GLN A 118 -0.31 6.73 4.62
CA GLN A 118 0.97 6.04 4.83
C GLN A 118 1.99 6.49 3.77
N SER A 119 3.27 6.56 4.12
CA SER A 119 4.41 6.90 3.21
C SER A 119 4.19 8.14 2.33
N SER A 120 3.58 9.19 2.88
CA SER A 120 2.97 10.30 2.12
C SER A 120 3.93 11.04 1.18
N PHE A 121 5.22 11.10 1.53
CA PHE A 121 6.23 11.83 0.75
C PHE A 121 6.48 11.22 -0.65
N ARG A 122 6.24 9.92 -0.86
CA ARG A 122 6.42 9.27 -2.17
C ARG A 122 5.57 9.90 -3.28
N HIS A 123 4.36 10.35 -2.94
CA HIS A 123 3.49 11.05 -3.88
C HIS A 123 4.11 12.35 -4.36
N PHE A 124 4.74 13.08 -3.45
CA PHE A 124 5.42 14.33 -3.77
C PHE A 124 6.66 14.09 -4.63
N ILE A 125 7.47 13.08 -4.32
CA ILE A 125 8.60 12.68 -5.17
C ILE A 125 8.12 12.42 -6.59
N TYR A 126 7.10 11.58 -6.75
CA TYR A 126 6.57 11.23 -8.07
C TYR A 126 5.97 12.45 -8.80
N THR A 127 5.21 13.27 -8.09
CA THR A 127 4.63 14.53 -8.61
C THR A 127 5.72 15.48 -9.10
N LEU A 128 6.77 15.70 -8.31
CA LEU A 128 7.86 16.62 -8.64
C LEU A 128 8.59 16.20 -9.91
N LEU A 129 8.86 14.90 -10.07
CA LEU A 129 9.50 14.34 -11.27
C LEU A 129 8.65 14.50 -12.54
N LYS A 130 7.33 14.69 -12.41
CA LYS A 130 6.40 14.91 -13.53
C LYS A 130 6.18 16.39 -13.87
N ILE A 131 6.68 17.33 -13.07
CA ILE A 131 6.54 18.77 -13.36
C ILE A 131 7.35 19.09 -14.63
N PRO A 132 6.75 19.70 -15.68
CA PRO A 132 7.48 20.10 -16.87
C PRO A 132 8.68 21.01 -16.56
N LYS A 133 9.80 20.81 -17.27
CA LYS A 133 11.03 21.60 -17.09
C LYS A 133 10.84 23.11 -17.36
N THR A 134 9.81 23.46 -18.11
CA THR A 134 9.42 24.85 -18.42
C THR A 134 8.58 25.52 -17.34
N ALA A 135 8.03 24.76 -16.39
CA ALA A 135 7.23 25.28 -15.28
C ALA A 135 8.12 25.60 -14.07
N LYS A 136 7.75 26.63 -13.32
CA LYS A 136 8.44 27.07 -12.09
C LYS A 136 7.45 27.39 -10.97
N PRO A 137 6.58 26.45 -10.58
CA PRO A 137 5.65 26.69 -9.47
C PRO A 137 6.39 26.93 -8.15
N VAL A 138 5.75 27.68 -7.26
CA VAL A 138 6.08 27.70 -5.83
C VAL A 138 5.18 26.66 -5.17
N LEU A 139 5.77 25.66 -4.51
CA LEU A 139 5.02 24.54 -3.94
C LEU A 139 4.95 24.66 -2.41
N ARG A 140 3.74 24.59 -1.86
CA ARG A 140 3.50 24.43 -0.42
C ARG A 140 2.93 23.04 -0.17
N LEU A 141 3.70 22.19 0.48
CA LEU A 141 3.34 20.82 0.80
C LEU A 141 3.00 20.72 2.29
N ALA A 142 1.90 20.05 2.63
CA ALA A 142 1.54 19.67 4.00
C ALA A 142 1.34 18.15 4.03
N LEU A 143 2.27 17.45 4.67
CA LEU A 143 2.22 16.00 4.86
C LEU A 143 1.57 15.69 6.21
N ASN A 144 0.67 14.71 6.22
CA ASN A 144 0.04 14.19 7.44
C ASN A 144 0.17 12.65 7.53
N PRO A 145 1.39 12.12 7.77
CA PRO A 145 1.60 10.68 7.99
C PRO A 145 0.82 10.16 9.20
N THR A 146 0.29 8.94 9.03
CA THR A 146 -0.66 8.30 9.96
C THR A 146 -0.01 7.60 11.16
N THR A 147 1.29 7.27 11.10
CA THR A 147 1.96 6.52 12.17
C THR A 147 3.31 7.15 12.53
N PRO A 148 3.81 6.96 13.77
CA PRO A 148 5.14 7.43 14.15
C PRO A 148 6.28 6.89 13.25
N ALA A 149 6.18 5.65 12.75
CA ALA A 149 7.13 5.12 11.78
C ALA A 149 7.13 5.92 10.47
N HIS A 150 5.95 6.25 9.95
CA HIS A 150 5.80 7.07 8.74
C HIS A 150 6.30 8.50 8.96
N VAL A 151 6.07 9.09 10.15
CA VAL A 151 6.62 10.39 10.52
C VAL A 151 8.15 10.38 10.44
N CYS A 152 8.80 9.40 11.06
CA CYS A 152 10.26 9.28 11.01
C CYS A 152 10.75 9.06 9.57
N ARG A 153 10.14 8.13 8.83
CA ARG A 153 10.51 7.83 7.42
C ARG A 153 10.41 9.07 6.53
N ASP A 154 9.30 9.80 6.61
CA ASP A 154 9.09 11.01 5.82
C ASP A 154 10.06 12.12 6.30
N PHE A 155 10.27 12.27 7.61
CA PHE A 155 11.23 13.23 8.15
C PHE A 155 12.64 13.00 7.58
N PHE A 156 13.22 11.82 7.74
CA PHE A 156 14.59 11.56 7.25
C PHE A 156 14.71 11.71 5.73
N ALA A 157 13.73 11.19 4.98
CA ALA A 157 13.74 11.26 3.52
C ALA A 157 13.67 12.70 3.01
N ILE A 158 12.84 13.56 3.61
CA ILE A 158 12.77 14.98 3.26
C ILE A 158 14.16 15.61 3.41
N HIS A 159 14.81 15.44 4.55
CA HIS A 159 16.10 16.10 4.82
C HIS A 159 17.23 15.56 3.94
N LEU A 160 17.29 14.25 3.72
CA LEU A 160 18.25 13.63 2.81
C LEU A 160 18.03 14.10 1.37
N LEU A 161 16.80 14.05 0.86
CA LEU A 161 16.52 14.37 -0.54
C LEU A 161 16.52 15.87 -0.84
N PHE A 162 16.42 16.74 0.17
CA PHE A 162 16.60 18.18 -0.01
C PHE A 162 18.01 18.69 0.31
N ASP A 163 18.84 17.90 0.97
CA ASP A 163 20.23 18.27 1.23
C ASP A 163 21.00 18.52 -0.07
N ARG A 164 21.76 19.62 -0.06
CA ARG A 164 22.54 20.11 -1.20
C ARG A 164 24.05 20.03 -0.97
N HIS A 165 24.46 19.66 0.24
CA HIS A 165 25.85 19.69 0.65
C HIS A 165 26.56 18.35 0.47
N HIS A 166 25.79 17.26 0.36
CA HIS A 166 26.32 15.91 0.21
C HIS A 166 25.93 15.26 -1.12
N ASP A 167 26.53 14.09 -1.39
CA ASP A 167 26.33 13.36 -2.65
C ASP A 167 24.85 12.95 -2.83
N PRO A 168 24.19 13.40 -3.92
CA PRO A 168 22.79 13.08 -4.15
C PRO A 168 22.52 11.58 -4.31
N TYR A 169 23.48 10.80 -4.81
CA TYR A 169 23.33 9.35 -4.92
C TYR A 169 23.37 8.68 -3.54
N LEU A 170 24.23 9.16 -2.63
CA LEU A 170 24.26 8.65 -1.25
C LEU A 170 22.99 9.03 -0.49
N ASN A 171 22.45 10.24 -0.70
CA ASN A 171 21.19 10.67 -0.10
C ASN A 171 20.00 9.81 -0.57
N ALA A 172 19.94 9.52 -1.88
CA ALA A 172 18.94 8.63 -2.44
C ALA A 172 19.07 7.20 -1.88
N GLU A 173 20.29 6.65 -1.84
CA GLU A 173 20.56 5.30 -1.32
C GLU A 173 20.19 5.17 0.16
N ALA A 174 20.56 6.18 0.97
CA ALA A 174 20.20 6.27 2.37
C ALA A 174 18.67 6.29 2.55
N THR A 175 17.97 7.07 1.72
CA THR A 175 16.50 7.15 1.75
C THR A 175 15.87 5.80 1.43
N ILE A 176 16.35 5.11 0.38
CA ILE A 176 15.85 3.79 -0.03
C ILE A 176 16.02 2.78 1.10
N HIS A 177 17.19 2.69 1.71
CA HIS A 177 17.44 1.73 2.78
C HIS A 177 16.74 2.09 4.09
N LEU A 178 16.60 3.37 4.42
CA LEU A 178 15.78 3.81 5.56
C LEU A 178 14.30 3.46 5.35
N TRP A 179 13.79 3.57 4.13
CA TRP A 179 12.40 3.26 3.82
C TRP A 179 12.10 1.79 3.68
N TYR A 180 13.01 1.01 3.13
CA TYR A 180 12.70 -0.30 2.60
C TYR A 180 13.67 -1.39 3.01
N SER A 181 14.73 -1.12 3.76
CA SER A 181 15.59 -2.20 4.24
C SER A 181 15.51 -2.33 5.76
N ALA A 182 15.46 -3.57 6.22
CA ALA A 182 15.60 -3.93 7.62
C ALA A 182 17.01 -3.63 8.16
N GLN A 183 18.01 -3.60 7.29
CA GLN A 183 19.39 -3.30 7.64
C GLN A 183 20.00 -2.34 6.63
N LEU A 184 21.02 -1.61 7.03
CA LEU A 184 21.79 -0.70 6.20
C LEU A 184 23.28 -0.81 6.55
N PRO A 185 24.19 -0.41 5.66
CA PRO A 185 25.60 -0.37 6.00
C PRO A 185 25.88 0.69 7.05
N LEU A 186 26.75 0.40 8.02
CA LEU A 186 27.13 1.35 9.07
C LEU A 186 27.62 2.70 8.50
N ALA A 187 28.37 2.68 7.41
CA ALA A 187 28.84 3.90 6.77
C ALA A 187 27.68 4.71 6.13
N LEU A 188 26.57 4.06 5.75
CA LEU A 188 25.39 4.75 5.21
C LEU A 188 24.61 5.40 6.35
N TRP A 189 24.58 4.74 7.51
CA TRP A 189 24.08 5.36 8.73
C TRP A 189 24.91 6.55 9.18
N HIS A 190 26.25 6.46 9.11
CA HIS A 190 27.11 7.61 9.38
C HIS A 190 26.82 8.78 8.43
N HIS A 191 26.56 8.49 7.15
CA HIS A 191 26.12 9.50 6.21
C HIS A 191 24.79 10.15 6.62
N VAL A 192 23.80 9.35 7.02
CA VAL A 192 22.53 9.86 7.59
C VAL A 192 22.80 10.77 8.79
N ASP A 193 23.57 10.32 9.77
CA ASP A 193 23.93 11.10 10.97
C ASP A 193 24.61 12.44 10.60
N VAL A 194 25.54 12.42 9.63
CA VAL A 194 26.21 13.64 9.14
C VAL A 194 25.23 14.62 8.50
N VAL A 195 24.34 14.16 7.61
CA VAL A 195 23.33 15.03 6.99
C VAL A 195 22.37 15.57 8.04
N MET A 196 21.90 14.71 8.94
CA MET A 196 20.89 15.08 9.94
C MET A 196 21.43 16.01 11.02
N LYS A 197 22.74 15.97 11.36
CA LYS A 197 23.37 16.93 12.27
C LYS A 197 23.16 18.37 11.84
N GLY A 198 23.23 18.68 10.55
CA GLY A 198 23.00 20.02 10.03
C GLY A 198 21.58 20.56 10.29
N TYR A 199 20.61 19.69 10.57
CA TYR A 199 19.23 20.05 10.84
C TYR A 199 18.85 19.93 12.32
N TYR A 200 19.65 19.24 13.13
CA TYR A 200 19.28 18.83 14.49
C TYR A 200 20.29 19.16 15.58
N GLU A 201 21.42 19.79 15.28
CA GLU A 201 22.44 20.16 16.28
C GLU A 201 21.84 20.96 17.45
N ASP A 202 20.95 21.92 17.14
CA ASP A 202 20.28 22.78 18.12
C ASP A 202 18.85 22.32 18.47
N PHE A 203 18.51 21.05 18.19
CA PHE A 203 17.14 20.55 18.30
C PHE A 203 16.54 20.75 19.69
N ASP A 204 17.25 20.32 20.73
CA ASP A 204 16.73 20.35 22.09
C ASP A 204 16.50 21.80 22.57
N GLU A 205 17.37 22.73 22.17
CA GLU A 205 17.22 24.16 22.46
C GLU A 205 16.04 24.77 21.69
N CYS A 206 15.93 24.47 20.39
CA CYS A 206 14.82 24.94 19.56
C CYS A 206 13.47 24.41 20.05
N PHE A 207 13.41 23.13 20.45
CA PHE A 207 12.21 22.51 20.99
C PHE A 207 11.79 23.13 22.33
N GLU A 208 12.72 23.31 23.27
CA GLU A 208 12.43 23.96 24.55
C GLU A 208 12.02 25.44 24.39
N THR A 209 12.56 26.12 23.38
CA THR A 209 12.15 27.50 23.03
C THR A 209 10.73 27.53 22.48
N ALA A 210 10.42 26.70 21.47
CA ALA A 210 9.06 26.59 20.92
C ALA A 210 8.03 26.23 21.99
N ARG A 211 8.40 25.34 22.93
CA ARG A 211 7.54 24.95 24.05
C ARG A 211 7.22 26.13 24.97
N ARG A 212 8.21 26.96 25.34
CA ARG A 212 7.99 28.13 26.21
C ARG A 212 7.13 29.20 25.53
N GLU A 213 7.37 29.45 24.25
CA GLU A 213 6.63 30.45 23.48
C GLU A 213 5.16 30.06 23.31
N GLN A 214 4.88 28.79 22.97
CA GLN A 214 3.51 28.33 22.69
C GLN A 214 2.70 28.03 23.96
N GLN A 215 3.34 27.67 25.08
CA GLN A 215 2.67 27.56 26.39
C GLN A 215 2.10 28.89 26.90
N SER A 216 2.59 30.03 26.40
CA SER A 216 2.05 31.35 26.76
C SER A 216 0.75 31.73 26.04
N VAL A 217 0.31 30.92 25.06
CA VAL A 217 -0.80 31.22 24.13
C VAL A 217 -2.02 30.31 24.34
N SER A 218 -1.88 29.15 24.98
CA SER A 218 -2.92 28.10 25.02
C SER A 218 -3.45 27.78 26.43
N ASP A 219 -4.11 28.74 27.08
CA ASP A 219 -4.89 28.48 28.31
C ASP A 219 -6.40 28.47 27.99
N ASP A 220 -6.78 27.58 27.07
CA ASP A 220 -8.16 27.46 26.59
C ASP A 220 -8.94 26.38 27.38
N GLY A 221 -8.32 25.79 28.42
CA GLY A 221 -8.97 24.88 29.37
C GLY A 221 -9.39 23.51 28.83
N VAL A 222 -9.11 23.19 27.56
CA VAL A 222 -9.44 21.89 26.96
C VAL A 222 -8.19 21.00 26.89
N GLY A 223 -8.18 19.90 27.64
CA GLY A 223 -7.01 19.04 27.88
C GLY A 223 -6.55 18.16 26.71
N TYR A 224 -6.40 18.72 25.51
CA TYR A 224 -5.81 18.01 24.37
C TYR A 224 -4.27 18.07 24.40
N GLU A 225 -3.62 17.05 23.82
CA GLU A 225 -2.17 17.05 23.61
C GLU A 225 -1.79 18.23 22.70
N VAL A 226 -0.85 19.07 23.14
CA VAL A 226 -0.41 20.26 22.38
C VAL A 226 0.67 19.86 21.39
N SER A 227 0.48 20.22 20.12
CA SER A 227 1.51 20.09 19.09
C SER A 227 2.43 21.31 19.10
N TYR A 228 3.72 21.10 18.88
CA TYR A 228 4.72 22.15 18.87
C TYR A 228 5.19 22.43 17.46
N GLN A 229 5.06 23.68 17.04
CA GLN A 229 5.51 24.13 15.72
C GLN A 229 6.98 24.59 15.77
N MET A 230 7.79 24.08 14.86
CA MET A 230 9.17 24.50 14.60
C MET A 230 9.33 24.78 13.10
N SER A 231 10.17 25.75 12.74
CA SER A 231 10.48 26.05 11.34
C SER A 231 11.99 26.24 11.14
N TRP A 232 12.52 25.69 10.05
CA TRP A 232 13.94 25.76 9.71
C TRP A 232 14.12 25.72 8.18
N GLY A 233 15.37 25.80 7.73
CA GLY A 233 15.72 25.92 6.32
C GLY A 233 15.89 27.37 5.88
N ASP A 234 16.47 27.55 4.69
CA ASP A 234 16.83 28.85 4.14
C ASP A 234 16.50 28.95 2.63
N GLY A 235 16.56 30.18 2.11
CA GLY A 235 16.37 30.44 0.68
C GLY A 235 15.07 29.87 0.12
N ASP A 236 15.22 28.98 -0.86
CA ASP A 236 14.13 28.40 -1.65
C ASP A 236 13.47 27.17 -0.99
N ILE A 237 14.04 26.65 0.11
CA ILE A 237 13.51 25.47 0.81
C ILE A 237 13.21 25.83 2.26
N LYS A 238 11.93 25.71 2.65
CA LYS A 238 11.50 25.95 4.04
C LYS A 238 10.83 24.72 4.61
N PHE A 239 11.22 24.34 5.81
CA PHE A 239 10.62 23.24 6.55
C PHE A 239 9.81 23.77 7.72
N VAL A 240 8.66 23.15 7.95
CA VAL A 240 7.80 23.42 9.10
C VAL A 240 7.37 22.08 9.69
N GLY A 241 7.73 21.81 10.94
CA GLY A 241 7.22 20.66 11.68
C GLY A 241 6.16 21.12 12.67
N ASN A 242 4.98 20.49 12.66
CA ASN A 242 3.98 20.65 13.71
C ASN A 242 3.65 19.27 14.28
N LEU A 243 4.38 18.89 15.33
CA LEU A 243 4.38 17.55 15.90
C LEU A 243 4.22 17.59 17.42
N PHE A 244 3.68 16.54 18.01
CA PHE A 244 3.61 16.39 19.46
C PHE A 244 5.00 16.21 20.07
N GLU A 245 5.16 16.56 21.35
CA GLU A 245 6.41 16.35 22.10
C GLU A 245 6.94 14.92 21.96
N ARG A 246 6.06 13.91 22.05
CA ARG A 246 6.44 12.50 21.89
C ARG A 246 7.03 12.18 20.51
N GLN A 247 6.53 12.81 19.44
CA GLN A 247 7.01 12.61 18.08
C GLN A 247 8.36 13.31 17.88
N TRP A 248 8.49 14.54 18.36
CA TRP A 248 9.76 15.28 18.38
C TRP A 248 10.86 14.50 19.10
N ARG A 249 10.57 14.01 20.31
CA ARG A 249 11.50 13.16 21.07
C ARG A 249 11.78 11.83 20.39
N LEU A 250 10.82 11.25 19.69
CA LEU A 250 11.04 10.02 18.91
C LEU A 250 12.10 10.25 17.82
N ILE A 251 11.96 11.31 17.03
CA ILE A 251 12.91 11.54 15.92
C ILE A 251 14.33 11.80 16.46
N SER A 252 14.46 12.58 17.53
CA SER A 252 15.75 12.82 18.20
C SER A 252 16.40 11.53 18.70
N ARG A 253 15.63 10.60 19.27
CA ARG A 253 16.15 9.31 19.75
C ARG A 253 16.54 8.35 18.63
N VAL A 254 15.83 8.37 17.50
CA VAL A 254 16.19 7.53 16.34
C VAL A 254 17.62 7.82 15.85
N LEU A 255 18.08 9.07 15.98
CA LEU A 255 19.45 9.49 15.66
C LEU A 255 20.50 9.05 16.69
N LYS A 256 20.08 8.65 17.90
CA LYS A 256 20.96 8.24 19.01
C LYS A 256 20.54 6.86 19.53
N PRO A 257 20.75 5.78 18.74
CA PRO A 257 20.33 4.45 19.15
C PRO A 257 21.19 3.93 20.32
N ASP A 258 20.61 3.80 21.51
CA ASP A 258 21.32 3.35 22.72
C ASP A 258 21.42 1.81 22.83
N LYS A 259 20.53 1.07 22.16
CA LYS A 259 20.49 -0.41 22.18
C LYS A 259 19.90 -0.94 20.88
N GLN A 260 20.58 -1.91 20.26
CA GLN A 260 20.08 -2.64 19.09
C GLN A 260 19.87 -4.12 19.43
N MET A 261 18.85 -4.74 18.85
CA MET A 261 18.69 -6.21 18.86
C MET A 261 19.78 -6.87 18.01
N SER A 262 19.99 -8.17 18.20
CA SER A 262 20.91 -8.93 17.34
C SER A 262 20.29 -9.23 15.97
N THR A 263 21.13 -9.49 14.98
CA THR A 263 20.69 -9.95 13.64
C THR A 263 19.83 -11.23 13.72
N ASP A 264 20.16 -12.15 14.62
CA ASP A 264 19.38 -13.38 14.82
C ASP A 264 17.98 -13.08 15.37
N GLN A 265 17.88 -12.15 16.33
CA GLN A 265 16.58 -11.69 16.84
C GLN A 265 15.76 -11.03 15.74
N ALA A 266 16.38 -10.15 14.95
CA ALA A 266 15.73 -9.50 13.82
C ALA A 266 15.19 -10.52 12.80
N ALA A 267 15.97 -11.56 12.48
CA ALA A 267 15.56 -12.63 11.58
C ALA A 267 14.37 -13.44 12.14
N ILE A 268 14.37 -13.75 13.43
CA ILE A 268 13.26 -14.46 14.10
C ILE A 268 11.98 -13.64 14.03
N VAL A 269 12.02 -12.36 14.41
CA VAL A 269 10.81 -11.53 14.45
C VAL A 269 10.24 -11.34 13.05
N ARG A 270 11.07 -11.18 12.03
CA ARG A 270 10.63 -11.11 10.62
C ARG A 270 10.03 -12.42 10.13
N ALA A 271 10.60 -13.56 10.50
CA ALA A 271 10.02 -14.86 10.17
C ALA A 271 8.62 -15.02 10.79
N LEU A 272 8.44 -14.58 12.05
CA LEU A 272 7.14 -14.59 12.73
C LEU A 272 6.14 -13.63 12.07
N ASP A 273 6.57 -12.45 11.63
CA ASP A 273 5.71 -11.51 10.89
C ASP A 273 5.32 -12.06 9.51
N ALA A 274 6.25 -12.71 8.81
CA ALA A 274 5.96 -13.38 7.54
C ALA A 274 4.92 -14.48 7.67
N GLU A 275 4.95 -15.24 8.77
CA GLU A 275 3.99 -16.31 9.06
C GLU A 275 2.62 -15.77 9.48
N LYS A 276 2.58 -14.71 10.29
CA LYS A 276 1.34 -14.20 10.88
C LYS A 276 0.62 -13.16 10.03
N SER A 277 1.35 -12.40 9.22
CA SER A 277 0.85 -11.15 8.63
C SER A 277 1.16 -11.01 7.14
N CYS A 278 1.71 -12.03 6.47
CA CYS A 278 1.98 -11.99 5.03
C CYS A 278 1.34 -13.15 4.28
N GLU A 279 1.06 -12.96 2.98
CA GLU A 279 0.55 -14.01 2.09
C GLU A 279 1.45 -15.26 2.13
N PRO A 280 0.90 -16.47 2.36
CA PRO A 280 1.66 -17.70 2.30
C PRO A 280 2.45 -17.80 1.02
N LEU A 281 3.74 -18.13 1.16
CA LEU A 281 4.67 -18.15 0.03
C LEU A 281 4.24 -19.12 -1.06
N LYS A 282 3.56 -20.21 -0.69
CA LYS A 282 2.99 -21.19 -1.63
C LYS A 282 1.91 -20.57 -2.52
N ILE A 283 1.02 -19.76 -1.94
CA ILE A 283 -0.02 -19.02 -2.66
C ILE A 283 0.63 -17.98 -3.58
N ALA A 284 1.56 -17.17 -3.07
CA ALA A 284 2.29 -16.20 -3.89
C ALA A 284 3.04 -16.88 -5.06
N ALA A 285 3.72 -18.01 -4.80
CA ALA A 285 4.47 -18.76 -5.80
C ALA A 285 3.60 -19.38 -6.89
N SER A 286 2.34 -19.72 -6.59
CA SER A 286 1.41 -20.29 -7.57
C SER A 286 0.98 -19.31 -8.66
N ARG A 287 1.09 -18.00 -8.40
CA ARG A 287 0.72 -16.94 -9.34
C ARG A 287 1.92 -16.18 -9.91
N MET A 288 3.04 -16.11 -9.18
CA MET A 288 4.25 -15.39 -9.59
C MET A 288 5.15 -16.20 -10.53
N THR A 289 5.99 -15.50 -11.31
CA THR A 289 7.09 -16.15 -12.06
C THR A 289 8.18 -16.64 -11.10
N CYS A 290 8.99 -17.62 -11.51
CA CYS A 290 10.07 -18.17 -10.66
C CYS A 290 11.02 -17.09 -10.12
N SER A 291 11.40 -16.12 -10.98
CA SER A 291 12.28 -15.02 -10.59
C SER A 291 11.63 -14.09 -9.57
N ARG A 292 10.32 -13.84 -9.69
CA ARG A 292 9.57 -12.98 -8.77
C ARG A 292 9.40 -13.63 -7.40
N THR A 293 9.05 -14.91 -7.39
CA THR A 293 8.98 -15.74 -6.18
C THR A 293 10.31 -15.77 -5.45
N ALA A 294 11.41 -16.00 -6.18
CA ALA A 294 12.75 -16.03 -5.61
C ALA A 294 13.14 -14.67 -4.99
N GLY A 295 12.79 -13.56 -5.64
CA GLY A 295 12.98 -12.21 -5.10
C GLY A 295 12.20 -11.98 -3.80
N LEU A 296 10.92 -12.38 -3.75
CA LEU A 296 10.10 -12.29 -2.53
C LEU A 296 10.65 -13.17 -1.40
N MET A 297 11.08 -14.40 -1.70
CA MET A 297 11.71 -15.29 -0.73
C MET A 297 12.97 -14.66 -0.13
N LYS A 298 13.82 -14.07 -0.98
CA LYS A 298 15.03 -13.39 -0.54
C LYS A 298 14.69 -12.20 0.36
N TRP A 299 13.79 -11.34 -0.08
CA TRP A 299 13.27 -10.21 0.71
C TRP A 299 12.75 -10.66 2.08
N ARG A 300 11.89 -11.69 2.14
CA ARG A 300 11.37 -12.20 3.43
C ARG A 300 12.48 -12.73 4.34
N LYS A 301 13.53 -13.31 3.75
CA LYS A 301 14.67 -13.84 4.49
C LYS A 301 15.59 -12.75 5.03
N ASP A 302 16.07 -11.82 4.20
CA ASP A 302 17.09 -10.84 4.58
C ASP A 302 16.54 -9.44 4.92
N GLY A 303 15.41 -9.06 4.33
CA GLY A 303 14.80 -7.74 4.51
C GLY A 303 15.57 -6.64 3.80
N LEU A 304 16.29 -6.97 2.73
CA LEU A 304 17.12 -6.01 2.00
C LEU A 304 16.52 -5.69 0.64
N LEU A 305 16.19 -4.42 0.41
CA LEU A 305 15.83 -3.95 -0.92
C LEU A 305 17.11 -3.69 -1.71
N LEU A 306 17.54 -4.69 -2.47
CA LEU A 306 18.79 -4.67 -3.24
C LEU A 306 18.58 -5.11 -4.69
N PRO A 307 19.42 -4.64 -5.64
CA PRO A 307 19.50 -5.25 -6.94
C PRO A 307 19.82 -6.73 -6.81
N PHE A 308 19.31 -7.45 -7.78
CA PHE A 308 19.46 -8.87 -7.85
C PHE A 308 20.93 -9.30 -7.94
N GLY A 309 21.34 -10.24 -7.09
CA GLY A 309 22.73 -10.69 -6.98
C GLY A 309 23.69 -9.76 -6.24
N HIS A 310 23.23 -8.62 -5.71
CA HIS A 310 24.08 -7.74 -4.90
C HIS A 310 24.51 -8.45 -3.60
N PRO A 311 25.78 -8.31 -3.18
CA PRO A 311 26.26 -8.79 -1.89
C PRO A 311 25.47 -8.17 -0.76
N THR A 312 25.21 -8.97 0.27
CA THR A 312 24.61 -8.51 1.53
C THR A 312 25.69 -8.26 2.59
N ASP A 313 26.96 -8.51 2.26
CA ASP A 313 28.09 -8.23 3.14
C ASP A 313 28.12 -6.72 3.48
N GLY A 314 28.24 -6.39 4.77
CA GLY A 314 28.29 -5.01 5.24
C GLY A 314 26.92 -4.40 5.55
N PHE A 315 25.80 -5.09 5.32
CA PHE A 315 24.49 -4.72 5.86
C PHE A 315 24.35 -5.25 7.29
N ASP A 316 25.16 -4.73 8.21
CA ASP A 316 25.30 -5.21 9.58
C ASP A 316 24.58 -4.35 10.62
N MET A 317 24.23 -3.11 10.26
CA MET A 317 23.48 -2.22 11.13
C MET A 317 21.98 -2.38 10.87
N LEU A 318 21.22 -2.67 11.93
CA LEU A 318 19.77 -2.67 11.83
C LEU A 318 19.25 -1.25 11.60
N ASN A 319 18.20 -1.15 10.79
CA ASN A 319 17.46 0.09 10.64
C ASN A 319 17.04 0.58 12.04
N PRO A 320 17.42 1.82 12.44
CA PRO A 320 17.50 2.24 13.84
C PRO A 320 16.32 1.86 14.73
N GLN A 321 16.67 1.59 15.99
CA GLN A 321 15.77 1.13 17.06
C GLN A 321 15.90 2.05 18.27
N VAL A 322 14.80 2.26 18.99
CA VAL A 322 14.77 2.92 20.29
C VAL A 322 14.03 2.00 21.25
N SER A 323 14.66 1.69 22.38
CA SER A 323 14.09 0.88 23.46
C SER A 323 13.70 1.82 24.60
N LEU A 324 12.42 1.90 24.97
CA LEU A 324 11.99 2.63 26.17
C LEU A 324 10.97 1.85 27.00
N LEU A 325 11.34 1.62 28.25
CA LEU A 325 10.58 0.95 29.32
C LEU A 325 9.31 1.67 29.77
N THR A 326 8.88 2.74 29.10
CA THR A 326 7.72 3.55 29.55
C THR A 326 6.82 4.03 28.41
N LEU A 327 7.16 3.74 27.14
CA LEU A 327 6.35 4.09 25.97
C LEU A 327 6.49 2.96 24.93
N ARG A 328 5.44 2.15 24.77
CA ARG A 328 5.33 1.03 23.79
C ARG A 328 5.29 1.50 22.32
N PHE A 329 6.22 2.35 21.86
CA PHE A 329 6.12 2.94 20.51
C PHE A 329 7.41 2.86 19.67
N ILE A 330 7.33 2.00 18.66
CA ILE A 330 7.70 2.12 17.23
C ILE A 330 9.00 2.86 16.90
N CYS A 331 9.99 2.11 16.39
CA CYS A 331 11.01 2.61 15.46
C CYS A 331 10.85 1.95 14.09
N ILE A 332 11.47 2.55 13.06
CA ILE A 332 11.14 2.39 11.63
C ILE A 332 10.77 0.95 11.26
N PHE A 333 11.56 -0.05 11.69
CA PHE A 333 11.21 -1.47 11.57
C PHE A 333 11.26 -2.29 12.85
N PHE A 334 11.90 -1.85 13.93
CA PHE A 334 12.18 -2.76 15.04
C PHE A 334 12.10 -2.08 16.41
N GLN A 335 11.38 -2.72 17.34
CA GLN A 335 11.16 -2.24 18.69
C GLN A 335 12.02 -3.00 19.71
N GLY A 336 12.44 -2.31 20.78
CA GLY A 336 13.32 -2.85 21.81
C GLY A 336 12.73 -3.95 22.70
N ASP A 337 11.44 -4.27 22.54
CA ASP A 337 10.73 -5.37 23.19
C ASP A 337 10.61 -6.63 22.30
N GLY A 338 11.13 -6.59 21.07
CA GLY A 338 11.03 -7.67 20.09
C GLY A 338 9.83 -7.56 19.15
N CYS A 339 9.09 -6.44 19.14
CA CYS A 339 8.02 -6.19 18.19
C CYS A 339 8.55 -5.64 16.84
N TYR A 340 7.93 -6.07 15.74
CA TYR A 340 8.17 -5.61 14.36
C TYR A 340 6.82 -5.13 13.81
N PRO A 341 6.76 -4.03 13.01
CA PRO A 341 5.50 -3.57 12.45
C PRO A 341 4.84 -4.72 11.69
N HIS A 342 3.59 -5.03 12.06
CA HIS A 342 2.82 -6.07 11.41
C HIS A 342 2.83 -5.83 9.90
N GLY A 343 3.08 -6.88 9.12
CA GLY A 343 3.09 -6.79 7.66
C GLY A 343 4.25 -6.03 7.06
N ALA A 344 5.26 -5.59 7.82
CA ALA A 344 6.47 -4.99 7.24
C ALA A 344 7.37 -6.02 6.54
N THR A 345 7.12 -7.31 6.71
CA THR A 345 7.77 -8.38 5.92
C THR A 345 7.04 -8.63 4.60
N ALA A 346 5.85 -8.03 4.42
CA ALA A 346 5.24 -7.92 3.09
C ALA A 346 6.15 -7.08 2.19
N GLU A 347 5.93 -7.14 0.89
CA GLU A 347 6.76 -6.42 -0.06
C GLU A 347 6.27 -4.99 -0.29
N PRO A 348 7.15 -3.97 -0.28
CA PRO A 348 6.76 -2.57 -0.47
C PRO A 348 6.45 -2.21 -1.92
N ILE A 349 6.41 -3.19 -2.84
CA ILE A 349 6.37 -2.93 -4.29
C ILE A 349 5.14 -2.13 -4.72
N ALA A 350 4.05 -2.24 -3.98
CA ALA A 350 2.80 -1.53 -4.25
C ALA A 350 2.91 -0.02 -4.09
N GLU A 351 3.92 0.50 -3.37
CA GLU A 351 4.05 1.93 -3.09
C GLU A 351 4.45 2.78 -4.31
N TRP A 352 4.95 2.17 -5.38
CA TRP A 352 5.41 2.85 -6.59
C TRP A 352 4.69 2.35 -7.84
N PRO A 353 4.42 3.22 -8.83
CA PRO A 353 3.82 2.78 -10.08
C PRO A 353 4.81 1.90 -10.83
N MET A 354 4.31 0.89 -11.55
CA MET A 354 5.15 -0.06 -12.29
C MET A 354 6.12 0.61 -13.28
N GLU A 355 5.71 1.74 -13.85
CA GLU A 355 6.50 2.57 -14.77
C GLU A 355 7.61 3.39 -14.09
N PHE A 356 7.66 3.44 -12.76
CA PHE A 356 8.69 4.17 -12.02
C PHE A 356 10.11 3.65 -12.32
N LEU A 357 10.23 2.36 -12.68
CA LEU A 357 11.50 1.73 -13.06
C LEU A 357 12.14 2.33 -14.33
N ASP A 358 11.38 3.11 -15.11
CA ASP A 358 11.83 3.66 -16.39
C ASP A 358 12.27 5.14 -16.31
N PHE A 359 12.25 5.75 -15.11
CA PHE A 359 12.65 7.16 -14.93
C PHE A 359 14.17 7.32 -14.88
N GLN A 360 14.68 8.29 -15.64
CA GLN A 360 16.11 8.61 -15.70
C GLN A 360 16.48 9.91 -14.95
N ASP A 361 15.50 10.75 -14.62
CA ASP A 361 15.70 12.04 -13.97
C ASP A 361 15.69 11.89 -12.44
N GLY A 362 16.60 12.60 -11.75
CA GLY A 362 16.78 12.52 -10.30
C GLY A 362 16.06 13.62 -9.51
N PHE A 363 15.43 13.26 -8.38
CA PHE A 363 14.66 14.19 -7.54
C PHE A 363 15.44 15.43 -7.08
N GLN A 364 16.71 15.26 -6.67
CA GLN A 364 17.52 16.38 -6.19
C GLN A 364 17.79 17.41 -7.29
N GLU A 365 18.06 16.99 -8.53
CA GLU A 365 18.24 17.95 -9.61
C GLU A 365 16.94 18.68 -9.95
N GLU A 366 15.83 17.95 -10.02
CA GLU A 366 14.53 18.53 -10.33
C GLU A 366 14.01 19.47 -9.23
N SER A 367 14.36 19.26 -7.97
CA SER A 367 13.95 20.15 -6.87
C SER A 367 14.73 21.45 -6.82
N LYS A 368 15.94 21.55 -7.41
CA LYS A 368 16.77 22.78 -7.39
C LYS A 368 16.15 23.95 -8.15
N ARG A 369 15.25 23.68 -9.10
CA ARG A 369 14.62 24.72 -9.93
C ARG A 369 13.35 25.32 -9.31
N LEU A 370 12.91 24.80 -8.16
CA LEU A 370 11.61 25.10 -7.55
C LEU A 370 11.81 25.71 -6.16
N SER A 371 10.90 26.61 -5.79
CA SER A 371 10.76 27.06 -4.41
C SER A 371 9.72 26.18 -3.71
N ILE A 372 10.11 25.56 -2.60
CA ILE A 372 9.33 24.52 -1.94
C ILE A 372 9.27 24.79 -0.43
N MET A 373 8.06 24.86 0.09
CA MET A 373 7.79 24.82 1.53
C MET A 373 7.22 23.46 1.89
N VAL A 374 7.87 22.73 2.78
CA VAL A 374 7.45 21.40 3.24
C VAL A 374 7.02 21.48 4.70
N GLY A 375 5.74 21.26 4.94
CA GLY A 375 5.14 21.07 6.24
C GLY A 375 5.02 19.58 6.56
N LEU A 376 5.50 19.16 7.73
CA LEU A 376 5.23 17.83 8.29
C LEU A 376 4.36 18.00 9.52
N THR A 377 3.16 17.45 9.44
CA THR A 377 2.18 17.43 10.53
C THR A 377 1.88 15.97 10.87
N SER A 378 1.56 15.65 12.12
CA SER A 378 1.10 14.30 12.45
C SER A 378 0.04 14.39 13.52
N VAL A 379 -1.10 14.91 13.09
CA VAL A 379 -2.30 15.12 13.90
C VAL A 379 -3.39 14.18 13.40
N GLY A 380 -4.23 13.72 14.34
CA GLY A 380 -5.40 12.94 13.98
C GLY A 380 -6.29 13.74 13.01
N MET A 381 -6.97 13.04 12.10
CA MET A 381 -7.89 13.71 11.16
C MET A 381 -9.02 14.47 11.89
N SER A 382 -9.46 13.95 13.04
CA SER A 382 -10.37 14.66 13.95
C SER A 382 -9.81 16.01 14.40
N MET A 383 -8.50 16.10 14.64
CA MET A 383 -7.87 17.35 15.03
C MET A 383 -7.80 18.37 13.89
N THR A 384 -7.73 17.88 12.64
CA THR A 384 -7.79 18.72 11.44
C THR A 384 -9.17 19.39 11.28
N LEU A 385 -10.21 18.83 11.90
CA LEU A 385 -11.55 19.42 11.94
C LEU A 385 -11.71 20.51 13.01
N HIS A 386 -10.74 20.73 13.92
CA HIS A 386 -10.81 21.89 14.80
C HIS A 386 -10.47 23.16 13.99
N ARG A 387 -11.34 24.17 14.04
CA ARG A 387 -11.14 25.43 13.31
C ARG A 387 -9.85 26.10 13.79
N ALA A 388 -8.87 26.23 12.89
CA ALA A 388 -7.81 27.22 13.04
C ALA A 388 -8.41 28.63 12.83
N PRO A 389 -7.83 29.69 13.42
CA PRO A 389 -8.30 31.08 13.23
C PRO A 389 -8.38 31.48 11.75
N GLU A 390 -7.52 30.91 10.90
CA GLU A 390 -7.58 31.02 9.45
C GLU A 390 -7.31 29.64 8.81
N PRO A 391 -8.27 29.05 8.06
CA PRO A 391 -8.05 27.77 7.41
C PRO A 391 -7.05 27.89 6.25
N VAL A 392 -6.06 27.01 6.23
CA VAL A 392 -5.17 26.87 5.07
C VAL A 392 -5.97 26.24 3.93
N MET A 393 -6.02 26.95 2.79
CA MET A 393 -6.69 26.50 1.58
C MET A 393 -5.72 25.81 0.63
N TYR A 394 -6.08 24.61 0.17
CA TYR A 394 -5.26 23.76 -0.69
C TYR A 394 -5.81 23.69 -2.13
N ASP A 395 -4.91 23.58 -3.09
CA ASP A 395 -5.21 23.29 -4.50
C ASP A 395 -5.36 21.78 -4.74
N ARG A 396 -4.67 20.95 -3.94
CA ARG A 396 -4.77 19.50 -4.00
C ARG A 396 -4.89 18.93 -2.59
N ILE A 397 -5.89 18.09 -2.38
CA ILE A 397 -6.05 17.31 -1.14
C ILE A 397 -6.02 15.85 -1.53
N HIS A 398 -5.07 15.08 -1.02
CA HIS A 398 -4.99 13.64 -1.20
C HIS A 398 -5.30 12.94 0.11
N MET A 399 -6.32 12.08 0.10
CA MET A 399 -6.73 11.30 1.27
C MET A 399 -6.51 9.79 1.15
N GLY A 400 -6.15 9.31 -0.05
CA GLY A 400 -5.81 7.91 -0.27
C GLY A 400 -6.94 6.94 0.11
N ASP A 401 -6.58 5.92 0.86
CA ASP A 401 -7.43 4.83 1.35
C ASP A 401 -8.32 5.23 2.54
N LEU A 402 -8.16 6.44 3.11
CA LEU A 402 -9.02 6.94 4.19
C LEU A 402 -10.50 6.91 3.80
N TRP A 403 -10.82 6.99 2.51
CA TRP A 403 -12.19 6.92 2.02
C TRP A 403 -12.91 5.62 2.37
N ASP A 404 -12.21 4.47 2.29
CA ASP A 404 -12.81 3.17 2.62
C ASP A 404 -13.15 3.06 4.12
N PHE A 405 -12.58 3.92 4.97
CA PHE A 405 -12.81 3.91 6.41
C PHE A 405 -13.72 5.03 6.92
N ASN A 406 -13.62 6.23 6.32
CA ASN A 406 -14.34 7.40 6.83
C ASN A 406 -14.63 8.43 5.71
N PRO A 407 -15.52 8.11 4.77
CA PRO A 407 -15.78 8.97 3.61
C PRO A 407 -16.41 10.32 4.01
N ALA A 408 -17.16 10.38 5.11
CA ALA A 408 -17.71 11.64 5.64
C ALA A 408 -16.60 12.57 6.18
N CYS A 409 -15.61 12.06 6.90
CA CYS A 409 -14.45 12.84 7.35
C CYS A 409 -13.64 13.40 6.18
N ASN A 410 -13.41 12.58 5.14
CA ASN A 410 -12.70 13.00 3.93
C ASN A 410 -13.33 14.27 3.34
N LEU A 411 -14.66 14.25 3.13
CA LEU A 411 -15.36 15.37 2.52
C LEU A 411 -15.54 16.55 3.47
N THR A 412 -15.70 16.33 4.78
CA THR A 412 -15.84 17.42 5.76
C THR A 412 -14.54 18.24 5.85
N VAL A 413 -13.38 17.57 5.88
CA VAL A 413 -12.07 18.23 5.81
C VAL A 413 -11.89 18.93 4.47
N ALA A 414 -12.22 18.27 3.36
CA ALA A 414 -12.10 18.88 2.04
C ALA A 414 -13.00 20.12 1.88
N ALA A 415 -14.22 20.10 2.39
CA ALA A 415 -15.13 21.24 2.35
C ALA A 415 -14.56 22.45 3.11
N GLY A 416 -13.86 22.23 4.23
CA GLY A 416 -13.23 23.30 5.00
C GLY A 416 -11.93 23.84 4.40
N ASN A 417 -11.18 23.02 3.66
CA ASN A 417 -9.79 23.31 3.29
C ASN A 417 -9.49 23.30 1.79
N LEU A 418 -10.41 22.86 0.92
CA LEU A 418 -10.19 22.87 -0.53
C LEU A 418 -10.55 24.23 -1.12
N ARG A 419 -9.68 24.77 -1.99
CA ARG A 419 -9.96 25.99 -2.74
C ARG A 419 -11.22 25.84 -3.59
N HIS A 420 -12.00 26.91 -3.62
CA HIS A 420 -13.20 26.98 -4.45
C HIS A 420 -12.83 26.94 -5.94
N GLN A 421 -13.67 26.33 -6.78
CA GLN A 421 -13.43 26.22 -8.22
C GLN A 421 -13.21 27.57 -8.92
N ASP A 422 -13.81 28.65 -8.40
CA ASP A 422 -13.63 30.01 -8.93
C ASP A 422 -12.24 30.58 -8.65
N GLN A 423 -11.57 30.10 -7.60
CA GLN A 423 -10.20 30.49 -7.26
C GLN A 423 -9.18 29.64 -8.02
N ASN A 424 -9.44 28.33 -8.14
CA ASN A 424 -8.68 27.43 -8.97
C ASN A 424 -9.61 26.34 -9.56
N PRO A 425 -9.87 26.33 -10.87
CA PRO A 425 -10.79 25.38 -11.49
C PRO A 425 -10.27 23.93 -11.48
N PHE A 426 -8.98 23.75 -11.18
CA PHE A 426 -8.35 22.43 -11.03
C PHE A 426 -8.21 22.02 -9.55
N ALA A 427 -8.69 22.83 -8.61
CA ALA A 427 -8.69 22.46 -7.20
C ALA A 427 -9.50 21.18 -6.98
N THR A 428 -8.90 20.21 -6.32
CA THR A 428 -9.56 18.92 -6.11
C THR A 428 -9.12 18.15 -4.87
N MET A 429 -10.06 17.38 -4.31
CA MET A 429 -9.78 16.29 -3.38
C MET A 429 -9.79 14.96 -4.13
N LEU A 430 -8.75 14.16 -3.92
CA LEU A 430 -8.54 12.86 -4.52
C LEU A 430 -8.47 11.79 -3.42
N ALA A 431 -9.26 10.73 -3.59
CA ALA A 431 -9.24 9.55 -2.73
C ALA A 431 -9.43 8.27 -3.57
N MET A 432 -9.31 7.11 -2.94
CA MET A 432 -9.52 5.84 -3.60
C MET A 432 -10.43 4.92 -2.79
N CYS A 433 -11.22 4.12 -3.49
CA CYS A 433 -12.15 3.16 -2.92
C CYS A 433 -11.86 1.75 -3.45
N ARG A 434 -11.67 0.81 -2.54
CA ARG A 434 -11.49 -0.61 -2.81
C ARG A 434 -12.73 -1.40 -2.47
N LEU A 435 -13.57 -0.93 -1.54
CA LEU A 435 -14.82 -1.61 -1.18
C LEU A 435 -15.78 -1.76 -2.38
N SER A 436 -15.68 -0.84 -3.33
CA SER A 436 -16.47 -0.87 -4.57
C SER A 436 -16.18 -2.07 -5.50
N VAL A 437 -15.12 -2.82 -5.23
CA VAL A 437 -14.74 -4.02 -5.97
C VAL A 437 -14.89 -5.31 -5.17
N THR A 438 -15.13 -5.23 -3.86
CA THR A 438 -15.20 -6.38 -2.95
C THR A 438 -16.62 -6.80 -2.57
N ASN A 439 -17.60 -5.90 -2.67
CA ASN A 439 -18.93 -6.16 -2.13
C ASN A 439 -19.89 -6.74 -3.17
N SER A 440 -20.58 -7.82 -2.79
CA SER A 440 -21.54 -8.53 -3.64
C SER A 440 -22.92 -7.92 -3.52
N ASP A 441 -23.34 -7.21 -4.58
CA ASP A 441 -24.74 -6.85 -4.78
C ASP A 441 -25.49 -8.05 -5.38
N ALA A 442 -26.69 -8.36 -4.87
CA ALA A 442 -27.51 -9.49 -5.32
C ALA A 442 -27.72 -9.55 -6.85
N GLU A 443 -27.81 -8.41 -7.54
CA GLU A 443 -27.99 -8.43 -9.01
C GLU A 443 -26.66 -8.66 -9.79
N LEU A 444 -25.51 -8.73 -9.11
CA LEU A 444 -24.21 -9.10 -9.69
C LEU A 444 -23.86 -10.57 -9.47
N GLU A 445 -24.65 -11.31 -8.68
CA GLU A 445 -24.43 -12.72 -8.37
C GLU A 445 -24.26 -13.59 -9.62
N GLY A 446 -25.06 -13.34 -10.66
CA GLY A 446 -24.96 -14.06 -11.93
C GLY A 446 -23.61 -13.88 -12.64
N GLU A 447 -23.00 -12.69 -12.52
CA GLU A 447 -21.66 -12.44 -13.09
C GLU A 447 -20.56 -13.10 -12.25
N ILE A 448 -20.68 -13.03 -10.93
CA ILE A 448 -19.76 -13.68 -9.99
C ILE A 448 -19.80 -15.21 -10.17
N CYS A 449 -20.99 -15.79 -10.29
CA CYS A 449 -21.19 -17.21 -10.57
C CYS A 449 -20.57 -17.65 -11.91
N GLU A 450 -20.74 -16.83 -12.96
CA GLU A 450 -20.15 -17.10 -14.27
C GLU A 450 -18.62 -17.05 -14.24
N GLU A 451 -18.03 -16.12 -13.49
CA GLU A 451 -16.57 -16.11 -13.26
C GLU A 451 -16.11 -17.35 -12.49
N GLY A 452 -16.88 -17.80 -11.50
CA GLY A 452 -16.66 -19.08 -10.82
C GLY A 452 -16.63 -20.25 -11.80
N TYR A 453 -17.60 -20.31 -12.73
CA TYR A 453 -17.65 -21.31 -13.81
C TYR A 453 -16.41 -21.25 -14.73
N GLN A 454 -16.01 -20.05 -15.13
CA GLN A 454 -14.86 -19.83 -16.02
C GLN A 454 -13.51 -20.16 -15.38
N THR A 455 -13.48 -20.45 -14.06
CA THR A 455 -12.30 -21.05 -13.43
C THR A 455 -11.99 -22.42 -14.04
N PHE A 456 -13.02 -23.20 -14.37
CA PHE A 456 -12.89 -24.57 -14.87
C PHE A 456 -13.18 -24.70 -16.38
N GLU A 457 -13.72 -23.65 -16.99
CA GLU A 457 -14.13 -23.65 -18.41
C GLU A 457 -13.56 -22.43 -19.16
N PRO A 458 -13.47 -22.50 -20.51
CA PRO A 458 -12.91 -21.40 -21.30
C PRO A 458 -13.70 -20.09 -21.16
N SER A 459 -12.98 -18.98 -21.00
CA SER A 459 -13.53 -17.62 -20.93
C SER A 459 -13.70 -16.97 -22.31
N SER A 460 -13.18 -17.61 -23.37
CA SER A 460 -13.14 -17.08 -24.74
C SER A 460 -12.34 -15.77 -24.86
N THR A 461 -11.32 -15.61 -24.02
CA THR A 461 -10.37 -14.49 -24.04
C THR A 461 -8.94 -15.01 -24.18
N ILE A 462 -7.96 -14.11 -24.36
CA ILE A 462 -6.54 -14.49 -24.37
C ILE A 462 -6.09 -15.13 -23.04
N LEU A 463 -6.87 -14.94 -21.98
CA LEU A 463 -6.59 -15.53 -20.68
C LEU A 463 -6.54 -17.06 -20.74
N ASP A 464 -7.32 -17.69 -21.61
CA ASP A 464 -7.34 -19.16 -21.73
C ASP A 464 -5.97 -19.72 -22.21
N ASP A 465 -5.15 -18.88 -22.84
CA ASP A 465 -3.77 -19.21 -23.22
C ASP A 465 -2.77 -18.92 -22.08
N TYR A 466 -2.96 -17.85 -21.31
CA TYR A 466 -2.03 -17.38 -20.27
C TYR A 466 -2.22 -18.05 -18.90
N ALA A 467 -3.47 -18.38 -18.59
CA ALA A 467 -3.91 -19.14 -17.43
C ALA A 467 -5.08 -20.03 -17.87
N PRO A 468 -4.79 -21.25 -18.38
CA PRO A 468 -5.81 -22.16 -18.88
C PRO A 468 -6.83 -22.55 -17.80
N PRO A 469 -8.05 -22.97 -18.19
CA PRO A 469 -9.03 -23.50 -17.26
C PRO A 469 -8.49 -24.67 -16.44
N VAL A 470 -8.76 -24.63 -15.13
CA VAL A 470 -8.32 -25.66 -14.19
C VAL A 470 -9.15 -26.93 -14.41
N ARG A 471 -8.49 -28.09 -14.42
CA ARG A 471 -9.22 -29.35 -14.51
C ARG A 471 -9.77 -29.72 -13.14
N ILE A 472 -11.02 -30.18 -13.08
CA ILE A 472 -11.69 -30.55 -11.82
C ILE A 472 -10.86 -31.59 -11.04
N GLU A 473 -10.16 -32.48 -11.74
CA GLU A 473 -9.31 -33.51 -11.11
C GLU A 473 -8.07 -32.93 -10.40
N GLN A 474 -7.68 -31.69 -10.69
CA GLN A 474 -6.60 -30.98 -10.01
C GLN A 474 -7.04 -30.37 -8.66
N GLY A 475 -8.34 -30.42 -8.35
CA GLY A 475 -8.92 -29.85 -7.14
C GLY A 475 -9.31 -28.38 -7.27
N CYS A 476 -9.86 -27.85 -6.18
CA CYS A 476 -10.31 -26.46 -6.06
C CYS A 476 -9.53 -25.66 -5.01
N GLU A 477 -8.40 -26.20 -4.54
CA GLU A 477 -7.49 -25.54 -3.60
C GLU A 477 -7.04 -24.17 -4.13
N THR A 478 -6.90 -23.19 -3.24
CA THR A 478 -6.57 -21.79 -3.59
C THR A 478 -5.35 -21.72 -4.50
N GLU A 479 -4.24 -22.38 -4.15
CA GLU A 479 -3.02 -22.41 -4.95
C GLU A 479 -3.21 -22.97 -6.38
N THR A 480 -4.17 -23.87 -6.57
CA THR A 480 -4.47 -24.47 -7.88
C THR A 480 -5.23 -23.48 -8.76
N VAL A 481 -6.16 -22.73 -8.18
CA VAL A 481 -7.11 -21.90 -8.94
C VAL A 481 -6.74 -20.42 -8.99
N ILE A 482 -5.90 -19.92 -8.07
CA ILE A 482 -5.68 -18.49 -7.83
C ILE A 482 -5.16 -17.74 -9.05
N ARG A 483 -4.21 -18.32 -9.80
CA ARG A 483 -3.66 -17.69 -11.01
C ARG A 483 -4.75 -17.45 -12.06
N ARG A 484 -5.63 -18.44 -12.26
CA ARG A 484 -6.78 -18.34 -13.17
C ARG A 484 -7.81 -17.34 -12.66
N ARG A 485 -8.15 -17.41 -11.36
CA ARG A 485 -9.13 -16.50 -10.73
C ARG A 485 -8.71 -15.04 -10.78
N ILE A 486 -7.47 -14.72 -10.41
CA ILE A 486 -6.92 -13.37 -10.56
C ILE A 486 -6.96 -12.92 -12.02
N GLY A 487 -6.64 -13.84 -12.94
CA GLY A 487 -6.80 -13.60 -14.37
C GLY A 487 -8.23 -13.18 -14.73
N LEU A 488 -9.24 -13.93 -14.28
CA LEU A 488 -10.65 -13.63 -14.58
C LEU A 488 -11.08 -12.26 -14.02
N LEU A 489 -10.61 -11.92 -12.82
CA LEU A 489 -10.84 -10.60 -12.20
C LEU A 489 -10.35 -9.46 -13.10
N MET A 490 -9.27 -9.63 -13.86
CA MET A 490 -8.80 -8.59 -14.78
C MET A 490 -9.83 -8.27 -15.88
N TRP A 491 -10.63 -9.26 -16.31
CA TRP A 491 -11.65 -9.12 -17.35
C TRP A 491 -13.03 -8.71 -16.83
N ARG A 492 -13.20 -8.60 -15.50
CA ARG A 492 -14.44 -8.16 -14.89
C ARG A 492 -14.78 -6.73 -15.29
N ASN A 493 -16.07 -6.44 -15.40
CA ASN A 493 -16.57 -5.08 -15.63
C ASN A 493 -16.59 -4.26 -14.33
N TRP A 494 -15.42 -3.81 -13.89
CA TRP A 494 -15.28 -3.05 -12.63
C TRP A 494 -16.08 -1.75 -12.57
N ASP A 495 -16.38 -1.11 -13.71
CA ASP A 495 -17.22 0.08 -13.72
C ASP A 495 -18.63 -0.24 -13.23
N LYS A 496 -19.22 -1.35 -13.69
CA LYS A 496 -20.55 -1.80 -13.25
C LYS A 496 -20.58 -2.07 -11.74
N PHE A 497 -19.59 -2.80 -11.22
CA PHE A 497 -19.51 -3.11 -9.78
C PHE A 497 -19.37 -1.83 -8.95
N SER A 498 -18.44 -0.97 -9.37
CA SER A 498 -18.10 0.23 -8.63
C SER A 498 -19.22 1.27 -8.62
N GLU A 499 -19.89 1.49 -9.77
CA GLU A 499 -21.00 2.43 -9.89
C GLU A 499 -22.18 2.03 -9.00
N ARG A 500 -22.53 0.74 -8.94
CA ARG A 500 -23.61 0.28 -8.05
C ARG A 500 -23.28 0.48 -6.57
N PHE A 501 -22.04 0.20 -6.18
CA PHE A 501 -21.58 0.40 -4.81
C PHE A 501 -21.65 1.87 -4.38
N ILE A 502 -21.05 2.79 -5.17
CA ILE A 502 -21.00 4.21 -4.79
C ILE A 502 -22.36 4.89 -4.88
N GLU A 503 -23.28 4.37 -5.70
CA GLU A 503 -24.64 4.89 -5.81
C GLU A 503 -25.60 4.35 -4.73
N ASN A 504 -25.18 3.39 -3.89
CA ASN A 504 -26.01 2.86 -2.82
C ASN A 504 -26.24 3.92 -1.73
N ALA A 505 -27.49 4.39 -1.62
CA ALA A 505 -27.89 5.41 -0.66
C ALA A 505 -27.71 4.97 0.80
N LYS A 506 -27.85 3.67 1.12
CA LYS A 506 -27.65 3.18 2.49
C LYS A 506 -26.20 3.38 2.97
N LEU A 507 -25.25 3.33 2.05
CA LEU A 507 -23.82 3.50 2.34
C LEU A 507 -23.39 4.97 2.28
N PHE A 508 -24.00 5.74 1.38
CA PHE A 508 -23.51 7.06 0.99
C PHE A 508 -24.55 8.18 1.02
N ALA A 509 -25.68 8.06 1.72
CA ALA A 509 -26.56 9.21 1.90
C ALA A 509 -26.00 10.22 2.93
N PHE A 510 -25.30 9.74 3.96
CA PHE A 510 -24.94 10.57 5.13
C PHE A 510 -26.17 11.31 5.71
N TYR A 511 -26.01 12.07 6.79
CA TYR A 511 -27.14 12.72 7.48
C TYR A 511 -27.65 13.99 6.76
N LEU A 512 -27.10 14.34 5.57
CA LEU A 512 -27.46 15.55 4.80
C LEU A 512 -28.04 15.26 3.39
N ALA A 513 -27.95 14.04 2.84
CA ALA A 513 -28.47 13.77 1.49
C ALA A 513 -29.91 13.23 1.51
N ILE A 514 -30.81 14.00 2.12
CA ILE A 514 -32.25 13.81 1.97
C ILE A 514 -32.69 14.64 0.76
N ASP A 515 -33.25 13.97 -0.25
CA ASP A 515 -33.87 14.67 -1.36
C ASP A 515 -35.12 15.42 -0.86
N CYS A 516 -35.08 16.75 -0.90
CA CYS A 516 -36.15 17.59 -0.36
C CYS A 516 -37.48 17.49 -1.14
N GLU A 517 -37.47 16.97 -2.37
CA GLU A 517 -38.68 16.80 -3.19
C GLU A 517 -39.34 15.43 -2.99
N THR A 518 -38.54 14.39 -2.73
CA THR A 518 -38.99 13.00 -2.69
C THR A 518 -38.93 12.36 -1.31
N ASP A 519 -38.31 13.04 -0.33
CA ASP A 519 -38.07 12.57 1.04
C ASP A 519 -37.37 11.21 1.09
N LYS A 520 -36.50 10.96 0.10
CA LYS A 520 -35.74 9.72 -0.06
C LYS A 520 -34.26 9.99 0.06
N GLU A 521 -33.57 9.10 0.75
CA GLU A 521 -32.11 9.06 0.80
C GLU A 521 -31.53 8.85 -0.60
N LYS A 522 -30.56 9.69 -0.98
CA LYS A 522 -29.79 9.55 -2.21
C LYS A 522 -28.31 9.56 -1.89
N SER A 523 -27.51 8.81 -2.64
CA SER A 523 -26.06 8.84 -2.49
C SER A 523 -25.49 10.24 -2.77
N ILE A 524 -24.53 10.67 -1.94
CA ILE A 524 -23.78 11.92 -2.07
C ILE A 524 -23.02 12.03 -3.40
N PHE A 525 -22.77 10.92 -4.10
CA PHE A 525 -22.20 10.93 -5.44
C PHE A 525 -23.14 11.57 -6.48
N LYS A 526 -24.44 11.66 -6.19
CA LYS A 526 -25.46 12.30 -7.03
C LYS A 526 -25.84 13.69 -6.53
N THR A 527 -25.83 13.91 -5.22
CA THR A 527 -26.31 15.17 -4.61
C THR A 527 -25.20 16.14 -4.22
N GLY A 528 -23.96 15.67 -4.11
CA GLY A 528 -22.88 16.42 -3.45
C GLY A 528 -22.98 16.35 -1.92
N PHE A 529 -22.02 17.00 -1.24
CA PHE A 529 -21.94 17.08 0.22
C PHE A 529 -21.16 18.31 0.66
N LEU A 530 -21.75 19.21 1.47
CA LEU A 530 -21.08 20.42 1.98
C LEU A 530 -20.41 21.27 0.89
N GLY A 531 -21.11 21.52 -0.22
CA GLY A 531 -20.56 22.26 -1.37
C GLY A 531 -19.53 21.50 -2.20
N MET A 532 -19.28 20.22 -1.87
CA MET A 532 -18.44 19.32 -2.66
C MET A 532 -19.26 18.60 -3.72
N GLU A 533 -18.76 18.55 -4.95
CA GLU A 533 -19.36 17.86 -6.09
C GLU A 533 -18.41 16.77 -6.61
N TYR A 534 -18.96 15.56 -6.82
CA TYR A 534 -18.22 14.44 -7.39
C TYR A 534 -17.94 14.69 -8.88
N LYS A 535 -16.71 14.43 -9.30
CA LYS A 535 -16.31 14.54 -10.70
C LYS A 535 -16.48 13.19 -11.38
N GLU A 536 -17.39 13.13 -12.36
CA GLU A 536 -17.47 11.96 -13.22
C GLU A 536 -16.13 11.70 -13.94
N LYS A 537 -15.46 12.76 -14.39
CA LYS A 537 -14.16 12.64 -15.04
C LYS A 537 -13.05 13.21 -14.17
N ASN A 538 -12.21 12.32 -13.69
CA ASN A 538 -11.00 12.66 -12.96
C ASN A 538 -10.05 13.50 -13.82
N THR A 539 -9.39 14.48 -13.21
CA THR A 539 -8.38 15.34 -13.81
C THR A 539 -6.98 15.03 -13.34
N ILE A 540 -6.80 14.34 -12.21
CA ILE A 540 -5.47 14.01 -11.68
C ILE A 540 -4.98 12.67 -12.23
N THR A 541 -5.76 11.61 -12.03
CA THR A 541 -5.44 10.25 -12.48
C THR A 541 -6.65 9.60 -13.13
N ARG A 542 -6.45 8.50 -13.86
CA ARG A 542 -7.59 7.73 -14.41
C ARG A 542 -8.42 7.14 -13.27
N ARG A 543 -9.70 6.86 -13.51
CA ARG A 543 -10.57 6.15 -12.53
C ARG A 543 -9.97 4.81 -12.08
N TRP A 544 -9.23 4.15 -12.97
CA TRP A 544 -8.61 2.85 -12.76
C TRP A 544 -7.17 2.84 -13.30
N PRO A 545 -6.19 3.43 -12.58
CA PRO A 545 -4.83 3.57 -13.09
C PRO A 545 -4.07 2.23 -13.15
N ASN A 546 -4.41 1.28 -12.27
CA ASN A 546 -3.80 -0.05 -12.22
C ASN A 546 -4.58 -1.12 -13.02
N ARG A 547 -5.61 -0.74 -13.78
CA ARG A 547 -6.40 -1.67 -14.61
C ARG A 547 -5.70 -1.92 -15.93
N LEU A 548 -5.27 -3.16 -16.14
CA LEU A 548 -4.59 -3.60 -17.37
C LEU A 548 -5.58 -3.88 -18.53
N VAL A 549 -6.78 -4.36 -18.21
CA VAL A 549 -7.80 -4.76 -19.19
C VAL A 549 -9.05 -3.89 -19.03
N HIS A 550 -9.42 -3.19 -20.09
CA HIS A 550 -10.57 -2.29 -20.15
C HIS A 550 -11.77 -2.89 -20.90
N SER A 551 -11.54 -3.89 -21.75
CA SER A 551 -12.60 -4.57 -22.51
C SER A 551 -12.34 -6.07 -22.67
N LYS A 552 -13.40 -6.85 -22.96
CA LYS A 552 -13.28 -8.28 -23.24
C LYS A 552 -12.40 -8.62 -24.45
N SER A 553 -12.25 -7.67 -25.38
CA SER A 553 -11.41 -7.82 -26.57
C SER A 553 -9.94 -7.47 -26.36
N ASP A 554 -9.58 -6.92 -25.21
CA ASP A 554 -8.20 -6.52 -24.94
C ASP A 554 -7.28 -7.75 -24.88
N LYS A 555 -6.07 -7.58 -25.40
CA LYS A 555 -5.04 -8.62 -25.45
C LYS A 555 -3.73 -8.05 -24.88
N PRO A 556 -3.62 -7.93 -23.54
CA PRO A 556 -2.35 -7.52 -22.93
C PRO A 556 -1.25 -8.52 -23.29
N SER A 557 0.01 -8.09 -23.25
CA SER A 557 1.12 -9.03 -23.49
C SER A 557 1.22 -10.03 -22.33
N LEU A 558 1.76 -11.23 -22.59
CA LEU A 558 2.04 -12.22 -21.54
C LEU A 558 2.92 -11.62 -20.43
N ARG A 559 3.88 -10.77 -20.80
CA ARG A 559 4.75 -10.06 -19.84
C ARG A 559 3.94 -9.16 -18.90
N ASP A 560 2.99 -8.38 -19.43
CA ASP A 560 2.18 -7.47 -18.61
C ASP A 560 1.18 -8.24 -17.75
N PHE A 561 0.63 -9.34 -18.29
CA PHE A 561 -0.19 -10.28 -17.54
C PHE A 561 0.58 -10.87 -16.35
N ASP A 562 1.77 -11.44 -16.59
CA ASP A 562 2.60 -12.03 -15.53
C ASP A 562 3.03 -11.00 -14.48
N ARG A 563 3.31 -9.76 -14.90
CA ARG A 563 3.59 -8.66 -13.98
C ARG A 563 2.40 -8.32 -13.09
N HIS A 564 1.20 -8.27 -13.65
CA HIS A 564 -0.01 -7.93 -12.93
C HIS A 564 -0.42 -9.06 -11.96
N VAL A 565 -0.45 -10.30 -12.43
CA VAL A 565 -0.83 -11.47 -11.61
C VAL A 565 0.19 -11.77 -10.52
N GLY A 566 1.46 -11.40 -10.73
CA GLY A 566 2.52 -11.47 -9.72
C GLY A 566 2.63 -10.23 -8.82
N TRP A 567 1.71 -9.27 -8.90
CA TRP A 567 1.72 -8.06 -8.07
C TRP A 567 1.07 -8.33 -6.71
N PHE A 568 1.59 -7.79 -5.61
CA PHE A 568 1.04 -8.04 -4.27
C PHE A 568 -0.46 -7.73 -4.19
N ASP A 569 -0.86 -6.59 -4.72
CA ASP A 569 -2.24 -6.12 -4.74
C ASP A 569 -2.85 -6.23 -6.13
N THR A 570 -3.59 -7.32 -6.37
CA THR A 570 -4.21 -7.59 -7.67
C THR A 570 -5.60 -6.98 -7.82
N MET A 571 -6.09 -6.27 -6.80
CA MET A 571 -7.40 -5.62 -6.86
C MET A 571 -7.27 -4.25 -7.53
N PRO A 572 -8.13 -3.93 -8.52
CA PRO A 572 -8.14 -2.60 -9.09
C PRO A 572 -8.65 -1.59 -8.08
N GLN A 573 -8.07 -0.39 -8.14
CA GLN A 573 -8.33 0.69 -7.19
C GLN A 573 -9.19 1.75 -7.87
N ARG A 574 -10.40 2.02 -7.35
CA ARG A 574 -11.27 3.05 -7.91
C ARG A 574 -10.84 4.40 -7.36
N TRP A 575 -10.27 5.25 -8.20
CA TRP A 575 -9.97 6.63 -7.84
C TRP A 575 -11.18 7.53 -8.03
N ILE A 576 -11.52 8.27 -6.98
CA ILE A 576 -12.64 9.19 -6.92
C ILE A 576 -12.12 10.60 -6.68
N GLU A 577 -12.74 11.56 -7.35
CA GLU A 577 -12.25 12.93 -7.38
C GLU A 577 -13.41 13.90 -7.13
N TRP A 578 -13.19 14.87 -6.27
CA TRP A 578 -14.20 15.84 -5.84
C TRP A 578 -13.68 17.26 -6.04
N LYS A 579 -14.56 18.20 -6.36
CA LYS A 579 -14.27 19.64 -6.41
C LYS A 579 -15.22 20.39 -5.47
N ARG A 580 -14.80 21.57 -5.02
CA ARG A 580 -15.65 22.48 -4.24
C ARG A 580 -16.30 23.50 -5.17
N VAL A 581 -17.63 23.49 -5.21
CA VAL A 581 -18.45 24.31 -6.12
C VAL A 581 -19.34 25.30 -5.39
N ASP A 582 -19.49 25.13 -4.07
CA ASP A 582 -20.21 26.03 -3.19
C ASP A 582 -19.56 26.03 -1.79
N ASP A 583 -19.99 26.94 -0.93
CA ASP A 583 -19.59 27.02 0.46
C ASP A 583 -20.68 26.42 1.35
N ALA A 584 -20.30 25.46 2.21
CA ALA A 584 -21.20 24.92 3.21
C ALA A 584 -21.61 26.01 4.21
N GLY A 585 -22.89 26.02 4.62
CA GLY A 585 -23.32 26.91 5.70
C GLY A 585 -22.59 26.57 7.00
N ASP A 586 -22.26 27.57 7.82
CA ASP A 586 -21.51 27.37 9.07
C ASP A 586 -22.14 26.29 9.97
N ASN A 587 -23.47 26.30 10.10
CA ASN A 587 -24.20 25.32 10.89
C ASN A 587 -24.15 23.91 10.28
N GLU A 588 -24.25 23.79 8.94
CA GLU A 588 -24.21 22.50 8.26
C GLU A 588 -22.84 21.85 8.39
N TRP A 589 -21.78 22.65 8.19
CA TRP A 589 -20.42 22.18 8.36
C TRP A 589 -20.13 21.81 9.83
N GLU A 590 -20.62 22.60 10.79
CA GLU A 590 -20.45 22.28 12.21
C GLU A 590 -21.20 21.01 12.61
N MET A 591 -22.42 20.79 12.10
CA MET A 591 -23.12 19.52 12.27
C MET A 591 -22.32 18.35 11.69
N ALA A 592 -21.73 18.52 10.49
CA ALA A 592 -20.88 17.51 9.88
C ALA A 592 -19.66 17.14 10.71
N ARG A 593 -18.95 18.19 11.13
CA ARG A 593 -17.82 18.08 12.02
C ARG A 593 -18.22 17.32 13.28
N GLN A 594 -19.31 17.73 13.93
CA GLN A 594 -19.76 17.11 15.17
C GLN A 594 -20.14 15.64 14.97
N CYS A 595 -20.85 15.30 13.88
CA CYS A 595 -21.15 13.91 13.53
C CYS A 595 -19.88 13.06 13.35
N VAL A 596 -18.86 13.60 12.69
CA VAL A 596 -17.56 12.92 12.48
C VAL A 596 -16.77 12.79 13.78
N LEU A 597 -16.91 13.72 14.73
CA LEU A 597 -16.20 13.70 16.01
C LEU A 597 -16.90 12.85 17.08
N ASP A 598 -18.23 12.87 17.12
CA ASP A 598 -19.04 12.14 18.10
C ASP A 598 -19.18 10.66 17.75
N SER A 599 -19.19 10.34 16.45
CA SER A 599 -19.16 8.95 16.00
C SER A 599 -17.71 8.53 16.04
N SER A 600 -17.36 7.55 16.87
CA SER A 600 -16.00 7.03 16.78
C SER A 600 -15.83 6.45 15.37
N TRP A 601 -14.66 6.65 14.76
CA TRP A 601 -14.39 6.14 13.41
C TRP A 601 -14.68 4.63 13.31
N ARG A 602 -14.57 3.91 14.44
CA ARG A 602 -14.89 2.48 14.59
C ARG A 602 -16.36 2.23 14.36
N ASP A 603 -17.22 3.03 14.99
CA ASP A 603 -18.68 2.87 14.89
C ASP A 603 -19.14 3.07 13.44
N MET A 604 -18.57 4.04 12.72
CA MET A 604 -18.91 4.29 11.32
C MET A 604 -18.45 3.15 10.39
N ALA A 605 -17.23 2.65 10.59
CA ALA A 605 -16.71 1.52 9.83
C ALA A 605 -17.49 0.23 10.13
N GLU A 606 -17.83 -0.02 11.40
CA GLU A 606 -18.66 -1.16 11.81
C GLU A 606 -20.09 -1.05 11.26
N VAL A 607 -20.67 0.15 11.19
CA VAL A 607 -21.99 0.35 10.59
C VAL A 607 -21.94 0.09 9.09
N GLN A 608 -20.94 0.60 8.37
CA GLN A 608 -20.77 0.31 6.94
C GLN A 608 -20.56 -1.18 6.71
N ALA A 609 -19.72 -1.84 7.53
CA ALA A 609 -19.50 -3.27 7.45
C ALA A 609 -20.76 -4.07 7.76
N LYS A 610 -21.54 -3.70 8.78
CA LYS A 610 -22.84 -4.34 9.07
C LYS A 610 -23.81 -4.19 7.92
N ILE A 611 -23.89 -3.02 7.27
CA ILE A 611 -24.76 -2.83 6.09
C ILE A 611 -24.29 -3.73 4.94
N ILE A 612 -22.97 -3.81 4.72
CA ILE A 612 -22.37 -4.70 3.72
C ILE A 612 -22.69 -6.17 4.04
N ASP A 613 -22.50 -6.58 5.30
CA ASP A 613 -22.73 -7.94 5.79
C ASP A 613 -24.23 -8.29 5.76
N GLU A 614 -25.14 -7.37 6.11
CA GLU A 614 -26.59 -7.58 6.00
C GLU A 614 -27.03 -7.71 4.53
N GLU A 615 -26.40 -6.97 3.62
CA GLU A 615 -26.60 -7.15 2.18
C GLU A 615 -26.03 -8.50 1.68
N ALA A 616 -25.05 -9.08 2.40
CA ALA A 616 -24.47 -10.40 2.11
C ALA A 616 -25.18 -11.58 2.83
N GLN A 617 -25.70 -11.41 4.05
CA GLN A 617 -26.23 -12.46 4.94
C GLN A 617 -27.64 -12.96 4.60
N VAL A 618 -28.29 -12.43 3.56
CA VAL A 618 -29.51 -13.03 2.99
C VAL A 618 -29.22 -14.43 2.36
N LEU A 619 -27.98 -14.95 2.45
CA LEU A 619 -27.42 -15.93 1.53
C LEU A 619 -26.80 -17.23 2.11
N ASP A 620 -26.80 -17.56 3.42
CA ASP A 620 -26.11 -18.80 3.90
C ASP A 620 -26.84 -19.66 4.97
N GLU A 621 -27.05 -20.96 4.68
CA GLU A 621 -27.29 -22.06 5.64
C GLU A 621 -26.36 -23.26 5.30
N GLU A 622 -25.33 -23.48 6.12
CA GLU A 622 -24.08 -24.17 5.75
C GLU A 622 -24.04 -25.69 6.07
N GLU A 623 -24.98 -26.24 6.84
CA GLU A 623 -24.83 -27.60 7.43
C GLU A 623 -25.39 -28.77 6.58
N ASP A 624 -26.12 -28.51 5.48
CA ASP A 624 -26.74 -29.54 4.62
C ASP A 624 -25.90 -29.94 3.38
N VAL A 625 -24.82 -29.18 3.13
CA VAL A 625 -24.05 -29.20 1.88
C VAL A 625 -23.14 -30.43 1.76
N ASN A 626 -22.30 -30.66 2.78
CA ASN A 626 -21.27 -31.70 2.73
C ASN A 626 -21.86 -33.11 2.66
N ARG A 627 -23.01 -33.33 3.31
CA ARG A 627 -23.76 -34.59 3.26
C ARG A 627 -24.33 -34.88 1.86
N ARG A 628 -24.75 -33.84 1.13
CA ARG A 628 -25.36 -33.98 -0.20
C ARG A 628 -24.33 -34.18 -1.31
N ILE A 629 -23.10 -33.68 -1.11
CA ILE A 629 -21.95 -33.92 -1.99
C ILE A 629 -21.57 -35.40 -2.05
N GLU A 630 -21.53 -36.10 -0.91
CA GLU A 630 -21.19 -37.53 -0.86
C GLU A 630 -22.23 -38.41 -1.55
N GLU A 631 -23.53 -38.08 -1.42
CA GLU A 631 -24.62 -38.81 -2.06
C GLU A 631 -24.58 -38.68 -3.59
N LEU A 632 -24.28 -37.49 -4.13
CA LEU A 632 -24.27 -37.23 -5.58
C LEU A 632 -23.01 -37.76 -6.27
N LEU A 633 -21.85 -37.77 -5.59
CA LEU A 633 -20.65 -38.45 -6.09
C LEU A 633 -20.85 -39.97 -6.18
N ALA A 634 -21.63 -40.55 -5.27
CA ALA A 634 -22.02 -41.96 -5.35
C ALA A 634 -22.96 -42.24 -6.54
N GLU A 635 -23.88 -41.33 -6.86
CA GLU A 635 -24.80 -41.46 -8.00
C GLU A 635 -24.09 -41.34 -9.36
N ASP A 636 -23.15 -40.41 -9.53
CA ASP A 636 -22.38 -40.26 -10.78
C ASP A 636 -21.41 -41.43 -11.01
N ALA A 637 -20.89 -42.04 -9.93
CA ALA A 637 -20.12 -43.29 -10.00
C ALA A 637 -20.96 -44.47 -10.51
N VAL A 638 -22.20 -44.61 -10.03
CA VAL A 638 -23.15 -45.65 -10.46
C VAL A 638 -23.55 -45.46 -11.93
N ASP A 639 -23.73 -44.23 -12.39
CA ASP A 639 -24.12 -43.94 -13.77
C ASP A 639 -22.97 -44.05 -14.77
N ARG A 640 -21.72 -43.79 -14.36
CA ARG A 640 -20.52 -44.13 -15.15
C ARG A 640 -20.36 -45.64 -15.34
N GLU A 641 -20.73 -46.43 -14.35
CA GLU A 641 -20.74 -47.89 -14.45
C GLU A 641 -21.82 -48.40 -15.42
N LYS A 642 -23.01 -47.79 -15.42
CA LYS A 642 -24.08 -48.09 -16.39
C LYS A 642 -23.77 -47.63 -17.81
N SER A 643 -23.07 -46.50 -17.96
CA SER A 643 -22.63 -45.97 -19.25
C SER A 643 -21.54 -46.83 -19.90
N LYS A 644 -20.62 -47.40 -19.11
CA LYS A 644 -19.61 -48.35 -19.62
C LYS A 644 -20.23 -49.68 -20.08
N LYS A 645 -21.36 -50.09 -19.48
CA LYS A 645 -22.09 -51.31 -19.86
C LYS A 645 -22.99 -51.17 -21.09
N SER A 646 -23.32 -49.95 -21.53
CA SER A 646 -24.32 -49.70 -22.60
C SER A 646 -23.78 -49.13 -23.91
N GLY A 647 -22.49 -48.81 -24.03
CA GLY A 647 -21.83 -48.55 -25.32
C GLY A 647 -22.44 -47.42 -26.19
N ALA A 648 -23.04 -46.38 -25.59
CA ALA A 648 -23.67 -45.29 -26.34
C ALA A 648 -22.98 -43.93 -26.10
N THR A 649 -22.56 -43.27 -27.19
CA THR A 649 -22.10 -41.87 -27.22
C THR A 649 -23.28 -40.90 -27.09
N LYS A 650 -23.27 -40.02 -26.07
CA LYS A 650 -24.31 -38.99 -25.85
C LYS A 650 -24.11 -37.73 -26.71
N PRO A 651 -25.21 -37.01 -27.07
CA PRO A 651 -25.14 -35.74 -27.81
C PRO A 651 -24.77 -34.57 -26.89
N LYS A 652 -23.81 -33.75 -27.34
CA LYS A 652 -23.14 -32.66 -26.59
C LYS A 652 -24.07 -31.58 -25.96
N GLY A 653 -25.33 -31.45 -26.39
CA GLY A 653 -26.25 -30.39 -25.94
C GLY A 653 -26.99 -30.63 -24.61
N LYS A 654 -27.26 -31.88 -24.22
CA LYS A 654 -28.01 -32.17 -22.96
C LYS A 654 -27.11 -32.26 -21.72
N ALA A 655 -25.81 -32.49 -21.91
CA ALA A 655 -24.83 -32.49 -20.82
C ALA A 655 -24.52 -31.07 -20.31
N SER A 656 -24.54 -30.07 -21.20
CA SER A 656 -24.33 -28.65 -20.87
C SER A 656 -25.46 -28.07 -20.01
N LYS A 657 -26.74 -28.36 -20.33
CA LYS A 657 -27.88 -27.88 -19.55
C LYS A 657 -27.96 -28.51 -18.16
N ARG A 658 -27.74 -29.84 -18.05
CA ARG A 658 -27.70 -30.53 -16.75
C ARG A 658 -26.49 -30.17 -15.90
N LYS A 659 -25.33 -29.87 -16.49
CA LYS A 659 -24.17 -29.31 -15.76
C LYS A 659 -24.45 -27.90 -15.25
N LYS A 660 -25.16 -27.07 -16.04
CA LYS A 660 -25.62 -25.74 -15.62
C LYS A 660 -26.63 -25.80 -14.47
N ASP A 661 -27.61 -26.70 -14.55
CA ASP A 661 -28.61 -26.90 -13.49
C ASP A 661 -27.97 -27.52 -12.22
N PHE A 662 -26.99 -28.44 -12.37
CA PHE A 662 -26.19 -29.02 -11.28
C PHE A 662 -25.30 -27.96 -10.58
N PHE A 663 -24.67 -27.06 -11.34
CA PHE A 663 -23.85 -25.99 -10.77
C PHE A 663 -24.69 -24.84 -10.18
N GLN A 664 -25.87 -24.53 -10.73
CA GLN A 664 -26.81 -23.60 -10.12
C GLN A 664 -27.33 -24.08 -8.75
N GLN A 665 -27.37 -25.40 -8.51
CA GLN A 665 -27.67 -25.98 -7.19
C GLN A 665 -26.43 -26.14 -6.29
N PHE A 666 -25.24 -26.31 -6.86
CA PHE A 666 -23.95 -26.33 -6.14
C PHE A 666 -23.57 -24.95 -5.57
N LEU A 667 -23.95 -23.87 -6.27
CA LEU A 667 -23.66 -22.49 -5.87
C LEU A 667 -24.67 -21.91 -4.87
N SER A 668 -25.86 -22.50 -4.72
CA SER A 668 -26.83 -22.08 -3.69
C SER A 668 -26.55 -22.67 -2.30
N LEU A 669 -25.48 -23.45 -2.16
CA LEU A 669 -25.27 -24.36 -1.02
C LEU A 669 -23.77 -24.47 -0.70
N GLY A 670 -23.12 -23.39 -0.28
CA GLY A 670 -21.87 -23.46 0.49
C GLY A 670 -20.61 -23.93 -0.26
N ASN A 671 -20.03 -23.04 -1.04
CA ASN A 671 -18.60 -22.79 -1.00
C ASN A 671 -18.47 -21.28 -1.16
N SER A 672 -18.00 -20.61 -0.13
CA SER A 672 -17.66 -19.19 -0.10
C SER A 672 -16.93 -18.81 -1.39
N VAL A 673 -17.70 -18.30 -2.36
CA VAL A 673 -17.18 -17.39 -3.40
C VAL A 673 -16.69 -16.08 -2.76
N ILE A 674 -16.71 -16.03 -1.42
CA ILE A 674 -16.32 -14.97 -0.51
C ILE A 674 -14.87 -15.10 0.02
N ASP A 675 -14.10 -16.16 -0.27
CA ASP A 675 -12.69 -16.25 0.25
C ASP A 675 -11.61 -15.57 -0.60
N VAL A 676 -11.99 -14.50 -1.30
CA VAL A 676 -11.07 -13.38 -1.64
C VAL A 676 -11.68 -12.05 -1.16
N TYR A 677 -12.86 -12.08 -0.53
CA TYR A 677 -13.79 -10.96 -0.35
C TYR A 677 -14.19 -10.67 1.11
N SER A 678 -13.85 -11.54 2.06
CA SER A 678 -14.05 -11.31 3.50
C SER A 678 -12.99 -10.36 4.06
N ILE A 679 -13.33 -9.06 4.11
CA ILE A 679 -12.39 -7.94 4.29
C ILE A 679 -12.84 -7.05 5.47
N TRP A 680 -11.92 -6.85 6.42
CA TRP A 680 -11.66 -5.56 7.09
C TRP A 680 -12.62 -5.01 8.18
N CYS A 681 -12.95 -5.78 9.21
CA CYS A 681 -13.57 -5.19 10.42
C CYS A 681 -12.62 -4.96 11.62
N ALA A 682 -11.34 -5.37 11.59
CA ALA A 682 -10.53 -5.44 12.82
C ALA A 682 -9.39 -4.40 12.97
N THR A 683 -9.18 -3.47 12.04
CA THR A 683 -7.79 -3.01 11.76
C THR A 683 -7.29 -1.74 12.47
N VAL A 684 -8.02 -1.05 13.36
CA VAL A 684 -7.42 0.02 14.22
C VAL A 684 -7.91 -0.04 15.68
N PHE A 685 -8.24 -1.23 16.21
CA PHE A 685 -8.71 -1.30 17.60
C PHE A 685 -7.63 -1.16 18.71
N CYS A 686 -6.33 -1.17 18.38
CA CYS A 686 -5.26 -1.18 19.41
C CYS A 686 -4.52 0.14 19.71
N THR A 687 -4.91 1.31 19.19
CA THR A 687 -4.16 2.56 19.48
C THR A 687 -4.90 3.59 20.32
N ALA A 688 -6.08 3.27 20.89
CA ALA A 688 -6.85 4.19 21.72
C ALA A 688 -7.26 3.67 23.11
N ASP A 689 -6.96 2.41 23.48
CA ASP A 689 -7.47 1.81 24.73
C ASP A 689 -6.43 1.01 25.54
N GLU A 690 -5.19 1.51 25.65
CA GLU A 690 -4.21 0.96 26.60
C GLU A 690 -4.37 1.49 28.04
N THR A 691 -5.39 2.30 28.33
CA THR A 691 -5.62 2.89 29.66
C THR A 691 -6.59 2.13 30.57
N LYS A 692 -7.19 1.00 30.14
CA LYS A 692 -8.19 0.28 30.97
C LYS A 692 -7.92 -1.19 31.31
N ILE A 693 -6.85 -1.81 30.82
CA ILE A 693 -6.44 -3.15 31.26
C ILE A 693 -5.32 -3.02 32.29
N SER A 694 -5.64 -2.52 33.48
CA SER A 694 -4.72 -2.52 34.63
C SER A 694 -5.39 -2.78 35.98
N LEU A 695 -6.56 -3.41 35.99
CA LEU A 695 -7.17 -3.95 37.20
C LEU A 695 -7.67 -5.36 36.88
N GLU A 696 -7.13 -6.34 37.61
CA GLU A 696 -7.31 -7.80 37.46
C GLU A 696 -6.36 -8.53 36.50
N ARG A 697 -5.06 -8.45 36.77
CA ARG A 697 -4.21 -9.63 37.06
C ARG A 697 -2.85 -9.24 37.61
#